data_AF-K6VH95-F1
#
_entry.id   AF-K6VH95-F1
#
_cell.length_a   1.000
_cell.length_b   1.000
_cell.length_c   1.000
_cell.angle_alpha   90.00
_cell.angle_beta   90.00
_cell.angle_gamma   90.00
#
_symmetry.space_group_name_H-M   'P 1'
#
loop_
_entity.id
_entity.type
_entity.pdbx_description
1 polymer ?
#
loop_
_entity_poly.entity_id
_entity_poly.type
_entity_poly.pdbx_seq_one_letter_code
_entity_poly.pdbx_strand_id
1 'polypeptide(L)'
;MTSSDTQQAGKQATDPGQAQTGEGAPEGAADAQAILARELADEQAHVDRVYAELEKARRRADLIEADGLSRGRTDRTGDVRDEEITGLFERDALVYTAGRRQHVLDRQHEGLVFGRLDFAVDGEFDELGEADGGDSSSRDGGGRDGGGAAEVENPESPNREVRYVGRLGVRDDDYEPLVIDWRAPAAAPFYRATPVQPHGVVRRRVLRSRGEQVIGVEDDMLAPQAPDDLVILGDGALLAALTRSRTGRMRDIVATIQAHQDEAIRAPARGVTLITGGPGTGKTVVALHRAAYLLYADRRRYETGGILVVGPSAAYTAYIERVLPSLGEESVTLRSLGDLLDVATAGRLDTPQVAQIKGSPTIRRVLARAARDVIPGAPTELRAMVQGAPVHLRARELDRARAQVLRHHTRNTSRSAMLAALAKLAWQQVRPERPGAGDAEDFIATFEEHRDVEDFLDRWWRPVDPREVLLWLADAERTHRYAAGVLGEAAAEALAASMREALRTGTWSVADTALIDDLSPRVGLVPEVKRERGFYQVEELDDVLESAVAAGQLRAQEERPGHAALRLRGTRAPVDEREARELLLHGRIEAPAEYAHVLVDEAQDLSPMQWRMVGRRGRWASWTVVGDAAQASWPLEQEAIAARDQAFGRHPRQAFHMDTNYRNAREIFEHAADVIRVTMPDADIPQAVRETGVRPVDRQVAAAQLPQELGAAIAQVLGEVDGNVAVVAPARWAESAAQVVGALTGEARGRVEVVDPLSTKGLEYDATIVLDPDEIVAESPGGPRVLYVVLTRAAHRMHVLRPV
;
A
#
# COMPACT_ATOMS: atom_id res chain seq x y z
N MET A 1 54.72 -27.26 -68.62
CA MET A 1 56.16 -27.15 -68.86
C MET A 1 56.44 -25.73 -69.30
N THR A 2 57.27 -25.02 -68.51
CA THR A 2 58.16 -23.89 -68.91
C THR A 2 57.52 -22.66 -69.58
N SER A 3 57.83 -21.41 -69.27
CA SER A 3 58.78 -20.79 -68.34
C SER A 3 58.57 -19.27 -68.43
N SER A 4 58.75 -18.61 -67.29
CA SER A 4 59.47 -17.33 -67.07
C SER A 4 59.02 -15.99 -67.70
N ASP A 5 59.02 -15.00 -66.80
CA ASP A 5 59.33 -13.58 -66.95
C ASP A 5 58.27 -12.60 -67.47
N THR A 6 57.58 -11.94 -66.52
CA THR A 6 57.21 -10.52 -66.67
C THR A 6 57.09 -9.82 -65.30
N GLN A 7 58.01 -8.86 -65.08
CA GLN A 7 57.91 -7.60 -64.31
C GLN A 7 57.36 -7.58 -62.87
N GLN A 8 58.27 -7.31 -61.93
CA GLN A 8 57.98 -6.67 -60.64
C GLN A 8 57.67 -5.18 -60.85
N ALA A 9 56.46 -4.76 -60.47
CA ALA A 9 56.08 -3.37 -60.28
C ALA A 9 55.67 -3.16 -58.81
N GLY A 10 56.24 -2.13 -58.18
CA GLY A 10 56.10 -1.84 -56.77
C GLY A 10 54.67 -1.47 -56.34
N LYS A 11 54.30 -1.92 -55.15
CA LYS A 11 53.06 -1.54 -54.48
C LYS A 11 53.41 -0.80 -53.18
N GLN A 12 53.38 0.52 -53.24
CA GLN A 12 53.25 1.39 -52.07
C GLN A 12 51.85 1.18 -51.50
N ALA A 13 51.76 0.65 -50.27
CA ALA A 13 50.58 0.75 -49.44
C ALA A 13 50.92 1.78 -48.35
N THR A 14 50.40 2.98 -48.53
CA THR A 14 50.34 4.05 -47.54
C THR A 14 49.47 3.61 -46.37
N ASP A 15 50.06 3.62 -45.18
CA ASP A 15 49.39 3.53 -43.89
C ASP A 15 49.13 4.96 -43.38
N PRO A 16 47.86 5.37 -43.20
CA PRO A 16 47.50 6.40 -42.23
C PRO A 16 46.61 5.73 -41.16
N GLY A 17 47.06 5.65 -39.91
CA GLY A 17 47.07 6.81 -39.04
C GLY A 17 45.80 6.86 -38.19
N GLN A 18 45.91 6.31 -36.98
CA GLN A 18 45.15 6.70 -35.77
C GLN A 18 43.62 6.62 -35.84
N ALA A 19 43.07 5.44 -35.60
CA ALA A 19 41.73 5.29 -35.04
C ALA A 19 41.81 5.54 -33.52
N GLN A 20 41.45 6.75 -33.10
CA GLN A 20 41.13 7.06 -31.71
C GLN A 20 39.88 6.26 -31.33
N THR A 21 40.08 5.23 -30.51
CA THR A 21 39.03 4.62 -29.71
C THR A 21 38.42 5.72 -28.83
N GLY A 22 37.16 6.05 -29.09
CA GLY A 22 36.36 6.88 -28.20
C GLY A 22 36.07 6.14 -26.90
N GLU A 23 37.07 6.09 -26.03
CA GLU A 23 36.92 5.89 -24.59
C GLU A 23 36.29 7.16 -23.98
N GLY A 24 35.37 6.94 -23.05
CA GLY A 24 34.75 8.03 -22.29
C GLY A 24 33.26 7.82 -22.01
N ALA A 25 32.85 6.60 -21.64
CA ALA A 25 31.72 6.51 -20.71
C ALA A 25 32.17 7.17 -19.39
N PRO A 26 31.34 7.97 -18.71
CA PRO A 26 31.77 8.65 -17.49
C PRO A 26 32.13 7.60 -16.42
N GLU A 27 33.40 7.54 -16.05
CA GLU A 27 33.99 6.53 -15.13
C GLU A 27 33.23 6.38 -13.79
N GLY A 28 32.49 7.39 -13.35
CA GLY A 28 31.78 7.38 -12.07
C GLY A 28 30.53 6.48 -11.99
N ALA A 29 29.87 6.16 -13.11
CA ALA A 29 28.61 5.40 -13.09
C ALA A 29 28.84 3.89 -13.04
N ALA A 30 29.84 3.40 -13.78
CA ALA A 30 30.29 2.01 -13.72
C ALA A 30 30.83 1.66 -12.33
N ASP A 31 31.49 2.61 -11.67
CA ASP A 31 32.03 2.47 -10.32
C ASP A 31 30.90 2.36 -9.28
N ALA A 32 29.86 3.20 -9.34
CA ALA A 32 28.72 3.13 -8.42
C ALA A 32 27.92 1.82 -8.54
N GLN A 33 27.69 1.32 -9.77
CA GLN A 33 27.02 0.03 -9.97
C GLN A 33 27.89 -1.15 -9.51
N ALA A 34 29.20 -1.08 -9.70
CA ALA A 34 30.13 -2.09 -9.20
C ALA A 34 30.16 -2.13 -7.67
N ILE A 35 30.14 -0.96 -7.01
CA ILE A 35 30.05 -0.84 -5.54
C ILE A 35 28.74 -1.46 -5.04
N LEU A 36 27.60 -1.10 -5.64
CA LEU A 36 26.30 -1.67 -5.26
C LEU A 36 26.27 -3.20 -5.44
N ALA A 37 26.80 -3.71 -6.56
CA ALA A 37 26.84 -5.14 -6.81
C ALA A 37 27.71 -5.89 -5.79
N ARG A 38 28.82 -5.29 -5.36
CA ARG A 38 29.68 -5.83 -4.30
C ARG A 38 28.97 -5.86 -2.95
N GLU A 39 28.37 -4.75 -2.54
CA GLU A 39 27.62 -4.66 -1.28
C GLU A 39 26.46 -5.67 -1.26
N LEU A 40 25.73 -5.83 -2.37
CA LEU A 40 24.68 -6.85 -2.48
C LEU A 40 25.23 -8.27 -2.34
N ALA A 41 26.39 -8.56 -2.93
CA ALA A 41 27.02 -9.87 -2.82
C ALA A 41 27.46 -10.18 -1.38
N ASP A 42 28.00 -9.19 -0.67
CA ASP A 42 28.41 -9.32 0.73
C ASP A 42 27.20 -9.60 1.64
N GLU A 43 26.09 -8.88 1.44
CA GLU A 43 24.86 -9.14 2.20
C GLU A 43 24.22 -10.49 1.82
N GLN A 44 24.26 -10.87 0.54
CA GLN A 44 23.79 -12.20 0.10
C GLN A 44 24.57 -13.32 0.78
N ALA A 45 25.90 -13.21 0.87
CA ALA A 45 26.72 -14.21 1.53
C ALA A 45 26.39 -14.36 3.02
N HIS A 46 26.01 -13.27 3.71
CA HIS A 46 25.50 -13.36 5.07
C HIS A 46 24.14 -14.08 5.13
N VAL A 47 23.19 -13.70 4.26
CA VAL A 47 21.87 -14.33 4.20
C VAL A 47 21.98 -15.84 3.90
N ASP A 48 22.85 -16.25 2.98
CA ASP A 48 23.10 -17.66 2.65
C ASP A 48 23.55 -18.45 3.88
N ARG A 49 24.43 -17.88 4.72
CA ARG A 49 24.85 -18.50 5.99
C ARG A 49 23.68 -18.68 6.95
N VAL A 50 22.80 -17.68 7.07
CA VAL A 50 21.61 -17.76 7.92
C VAL A 50 20.67 -18.88 7.47
N TYR A 51 20.40 -18.99 6.18
CA TYR A 51 19.54 -20.06 5.65
C TYR A 51 20.19 -21.45 5.79
N ALA A 52 21.51 -21.55 5.68
CA ALA A 52 22.22 -22.80 5.98
C ALA A 52 22.03 -23.24 7.44
N GLU A 53 22.06 -22.32 8.40
CA GLU A 53 21.79 -22.59 9.81
C GLU A 53 20.32 -22.96 10.09
N LEU A 54 19.38 -22.32 9.41
CA LEU A 54 17.96 -22.71 9.48
C LEU A 54 17.74 -24.13 8.97
N GLU A 55 18.38 -24.51 7.88
CA GLU A 55 18.30 -25.87 7.34
C GLU A 55 18.88 -26.90 8.31
N LYS A 56 19.97 -26.56 9.03
CA LYS A 56 20.45 -27.39 10.15
C LYS A 56 19.42 -27.46 11.28
N ALA A 57 18.72 -26.37 11.59
CA ALA A 57 17.69 -26.34 12.63
C ALA A 57 16.44 -27.15 12.23
N ARG A 58 16.03 -27.12 10.96
CA ARG A 58 14.92 -27.91 10.41
C ARG A 58 15.24 -29.40 10.49
N ARG A 59 16.42 -29.82 10.03
CA ARG A 59 16.88 -31.22 10.17
C ARG A 59 16.90 -31.70 11.63
N ARG A 60 17.30 -30.83 12.57
CA ARG A 60 17.24 -31.16 14.01
C ARG A 60 15.82 -31.34 14.52
N ALA A 61 14.86 -30.54 14.07
CA ALA A 61 13.45 -30.70 14.42
C ALA A 61 12.88 -32.03 13.88
N ASP A 62 13.18 -32.37 12.62
CA ASP A 62 12.76 -33.63 12.00
C ASP A 62 13.30 -34.86 12.76
N LEU A 63 14.54 -34.79 13.24
CA LEU A 63 15.13 -35.85 14.07
C LEU A 63 14.42 -36.01 15.42
N ILE A 64 14.02 -34.90 16.06
CA ILE A 64 13.26 -34.93 17.32
C ILE A 64 11.87 -35.52 17.10
N GLU A 65 11.21 -35.15 16.00
CA GLU A 65 9.92 -35.73 15.61
C GLU A 65 10.03 -37.23 15.39
N ALA A 66 11.05 -37.68 14.65
CA ALA A 66 11.30 -39.09 14.39
C ALA A 66 11.60 -39.87 15.68
N ASP A 67 12.39 -39.31 16.59
CA ASP A 67 12.64 -39.90 17.92
C ASP A 67 11.33 -40.00 18.72
N GLY A 68 10.53 -38.93 18.76
CA GLY A 68 9.23 -38.92 19.41
C GLY A 68 8.31 -40.02 18.89
N LEU A 69 8.12 -40.11 17.57
CA LEU A 69 7.31 -41.15 16.91
C LEU A 69 7.81 -42.57 17.19
N SER A 70 9.12 -42.76 17.40
CA SER A 70 9.70 -44.06 17.73
C SER A 70 9.37 -44.51 19.16
N ARG A 71 9.26 -43.58 20.12
CA ARG A 71 8.94 -43.86 21.55
C ARG A 71 7.49 -44.29 21.77
N GLY A 72 6.61 -44.06 20.80
CA GLY A 72 5.20 -44.45 20.83
C GLY A 72 4.85 -45.80 20.22
N ARG A 73 5.83 -46.58 19.73
CA ARG A 73 5.56 -47.89 19.10
C ARG A 73 5.61 -49.00 20.14
N THR A 74 4.43 -49.42 20.60
CA THR A 74 4.26 -50.64 21.41
C THR A 74 3.60 -51.73 20.57
N ASP A 75 4.27 -52.88 20.42
CA ASP A 75 3.76 -54.05 19.68
C ASP A 75 2.69 -54.86 20.44
N ARG A 76 2.17 -54.34 21.56
CA ARG A 76 1.25 -55.07 22.45
C ARG A 76 -0.18 -54.58 22.33
N THR A 77 -1.11 -55.52 22.19
CA THR A 77 -2.56 -55.31 22.32
C THR A 77 -3.00 -55.78 23.71
N GLY A 78 -3.18 -54.85 24.67
CA GLY A 78 -3.58 -55.14 26.07
C GLY A 78 -3.66 -53.91 26.97
N ASP A 79 -3.88 -54.10 28.28
CA ASP A 79 -3.99 -53.03 29.28
C ASP A 79 -2.67 -52.25 29.45
N VAL A 80 -2.78 -50.92 29.38
CA VAL A 80 -1.65 -49.98 29.37
C VAL A 80 -1.03 -49.87 30.77
N ARG A 81 0.29 -50.06 30.89
CA ARG A 81 1.03 -49.83 32.15
C ARG A 81 1.39 -48.35 32.33
N ASP A 82 1.64 -47.92 33.56
CA ASP A 82 2.09 -46.54 33.87
C ASP A 82 3.34 -46.09 33.07
N GLU A 83 4.24 -47.03 32.76
CA GLU A 83 5.42 -46.80 31.92
C GLU A 83 5.07 -46.49 30.45
N GLU A 84 4.02 -47.13 29.92
CA GLU A 84 3.55 -46.93 28.53
C GLU A 84 2.77 -45.61 28.38
N ILE A 85 2.04 -45.19 29.43
CA ILE A 85 1.42 -43.86 29.51
C ILE A 85 2.50 -42.77 29.48
N THR A 86 3.62 -43.00 30.17
CA THR A 86 4.75 -42.06 30.18
C THR A 86 5.40 -41.97 28.79
N GLY A 87 5.62 -43.10 28.10
CA GLY A 87 6.16 -43.11 26.74
C GLY A 87 5.25 -42.43 25.70
N LEU A 88 3.92 -42.58 25.83
CA LEU A 88 2.95 -41.88 24.99
C LEU A 88 2.95 -40.36 25.24
N PHE A 89 3.05 -39.95 26.51
CA PHE A 89 3.17 -38.54 26.87
C PHE A 89 4.48 -37.93 26.33
N GLU A 90 5.61 -38.64 26.45
CA GLU A 90 6.90 -38.21 25.89
C GLU A 90 6.85 -38.09 24.37
N ARG A 91 6.22 -39.06 23.67
CA ARG A 91 5.96 -38.97 22.23
C ARG A 91 5.21 -37.69 21.90
N ASP A 92 4.06 -37.48 22.52
CA ASP A 92 3.19 -36.34 22.20
C ASP A 92 3.89 -35.01 22.50
N ALA A 93 4.66 -34.93 23.58
CA ALA A 93 5.45 -33.76 23.92
C ALA A 93 6.56 -33.46 22.88
N LEU A 94 7.30 -34.49 22.44
CA LEU A 94 8.36 -34.35 21.45
C LEU A 94 7.81 -33.99 20.07
N VAL A 95 6.76 -34.68 19.61
CA VAL A 95 6.09 -34.42 18.32
C VAL A 95 5.46 -33.03 18.32
N TYR A 96 4.76 -32.64 19.40
CA TYR A 96 4.20 -31.29 19.52
C TYR A 96 5.29 -30.20 19.49
N THR A 97 6.39 -30.41 20.21
CA THR A 97 7.49 -29.45 20.25
C THR A 97 8.20 -29.34 18.91
N ALA A 98 8.43 -30.47 18.22
CA ALA A 98 9.01 -30.50 16.88
C ALA A 98 8.11 -29.84 15.85
N GLY A 99 6.81 -30.19 15.81
CA GLY A 99 5.83 -29.58 14.92
C GLY A 99 5.66 -28.08 15.16
N ARG A 100 5.63 -27.63 16.42
CA ARG A 100 5.64 -26.19 16.75
C ARG A 100 6.90 -25.50 16.25
N ARG A 101 8.07 -26.15 16.33
CA ARG A 101 9.34 -25.58 15.87
C ARG A 101 9.44 -25.54 14.34
N GLN A 102 9.01 -26.57 13.64
CA GLN A 102 8.87 -26.58 12.17
C GLN A 102 7.93 -25.48 11.72
N HIS A 103 6.75 -25.35 12.34
CA HIS A 103 5.78 -24.31 12.00
C HIS A 103 6.34 -22.89 12.12
N VAL A 104 7.17 -22.64 13.14
CA VAL A 104 7.85 -21.34 13.30
C VAL A 104 8.91 -21.11 12.21
N LEU A 105 9.67 -22.14 11.84
CA LEU A 105 10.68 -22.05 10.78
C LEU A 105 10.03 -21.86 9.39
N ASP A 106 8.92 -22.55 9.14
CA ASP A 106 8.20 -22.53 7.86
C ASP A 106 7.49 -21.19 7.62
N ARG A 107 6.92 -20.59 8.67
CA ARG A 107 6.25 -19.29 8.57
C ARG A 107 7.19 -18.11 8.30
N GLN A 108 8.50 -18.26 8.49
CA GLN A 108 9.45 -17.15 8.42
C GLN A 108 10.43 -17.24 7.25
N HIS A 109 10.04 -17.94 6.18
CA HIS A 109 10.92 -18.26 5.06
C HIS A 109 11.22 -17.06 4.14
N GLU A 110 10.38 -16.03 4.08
CA GLU A 110 10.60 -14.86 3.22
C GLU A 110 11.06 -13.65 4.03
N GLY A 111 12.14 -13.00 3.58
CA GLY A 111 12.63 -11.77 4.20
C GLY A 111 13.04 -11.94 5.66
N LEU A 112 13.66 -13.08 6.00
CA LEU A 112 14.04 -13.40 7.37
C LEU A 112 14.97 -12.35 7.96
N VAL A 113 16.01 -11.97 7.22
CA VAL A 113 16.94 -10.90 7.56
C VAL A 113 16.52 -9.68 6.75
N PHE A 114 16.20 -8.58 7.45
CA PHE A 114 15.73 -7.36 6.79
C PHE A 114 16.52 -6.12 7.22
N GLY A 115 17.44 -6.25 8.16
CA GLY A 115 18.15 -5.10 8.72
C GLY A 115 19.56 -5.42 9.16
N ARG A 116 20.41 -4.39 9.13
CA ARG A 116 21.76 -4.39 9.68
C ARG A 116 22.02 -3.05 10.39
N LEU A 117 22.69 -3.12 11.53
CA LEU A 117 23.16 -1.97 12.30
C LEU A 117 24.66 -2.03 12.39
N ASP A 118 25.31 -0.93 12.01
CA ASP A 118 26.74 -0.74 12.22
C ASP A 118 26.93 0.25 13.37
N PHE A 119 27.60 -0.17 14.43
CA PHE A 119 27.90 0.65 15.60
C PHE A 119 29.25 1.37 15.41
N ALA A 120 29.39 2.51 16.09
CA ALA A 120 30.67 3.20 16.17
C ALA A 120 31.70 2.32 16.89
N VAL A 121 32.97 2.46 16.53
CA VAL A 121 34.05 1.82 17.28
C VAL A 121 34.19 2.53 18.62
N ASP A 122 34.37 1.77 19.71
CA ASP A 122 34.55 2.33 21.04
C ASP A 122 35.70 3.37 21.03
N GLY A 123 35.35 4.66 21.25
CA GLY A 123 36.31 5.78 21.31
C GLY A 123 36.02 6.99 20.43
N GLU A 124 35.17 6.91 19.39
CA GLU A 124 34.94 8.05 18.46
C GLU A 124 33.91 9.09 18.94
N PHE A 125 33.08 8.78 19.95
CA PHE A 125 32.11 9.75 20.49
C PHE A 125 32.65 10.59 21.66
N ASP A 126 33.73 10.17 22.32
CA ASP A 126 34.29 10.90 23.47
C ASP A 126 35.03 12.20 23.07
N GLU A 127 35.48 12.34 21.82
CA GLU A 127 36.23 13.54 21.39
C GLU A 127 35.35 14.72 20.94
N LEU A 128 34.02 14.58 20.87
CA LEU A 128 33.12 15.65 20.43
C LEU A 128 32.16 16.16 21.52
N GLY A 129 32.29 15.66 22.76
CA GLY A 129 31.36 15.93 23.86
C GLY A 129 31.91 16.67 25.08
N GLU A 130 33.22 16.84 25.24
CA GLU A 130 33.78 17.41 26.49
C GLU A 130 34.30 18.85 26.34
N ALA A 131 33.43 19.79 26.69
CA ALA A 131 33.85 21.09 27.22
C ALA A 131 32.96 21.48 28.40
N ASP A 132 33.14 20.83 29.55
CA ASP A 132 33.24 21.52 30.85
C ASP A 132 33.81 20.58 31.92
N GLY A 133 34.47 21.15 32.92
CA GLY A 133 35.50 20.50 33.72
C GLY A 133 35.01 19.68 34.93
N GLY A 134 35.93 18.90 35.51
CA GLY A 134 35.74 18.34 36.84
C GLY A 134 36.59 17.13 37.23
N ASP A 135 37.85 17.40 37.56
CA ASP A 135 38.69 16.79 38.61
C ASP A 135 38.73 15.26 38.88
N SER A 136 39.97 14.85 39.09
CA SER A 136 40.55 13.56 39.45
C SER A 136 39.91 12.78 40.61
N SER A 137 39.90 11.44 40.49
CA SER A 137 40.55 10.57 41.49
C SER A 137 40.68 9.12 41.02
N SER A 138 41.94 8.67 41.04
CA SER A 138 42.50 7.33 41.09
C SER A 138 41.66 6.23 41.78
N ARG A 139 41.68 5.03 41.19
CA ARG A 139 41.79 3.76 41.94
C ARG A 139 42.41 2.64 41.09
N ASP A 140 43.54 2.21 41.62
CA ASP A 140 44.37 1.06 41.26
C ASP A 140 43.68 -0.27 41.66
N GLY A 141 43.94 -1.36 40.93
CA GLY A 141 43.24 -2.64 41.15
C GLY A 141 43.57 -3.82 40.23
N GLY A 142 44.86 -4.21 40.18
CA GLY A 142 45.40 -5.57 39.99
C GLY A 142 44.62 -6.68 39.26
N GLY A 143 45.12 -7.01 38.07
CA GLY A 143 45.44 -8.32 37.47
C GLY A 143 44.72 -9.62 37.85
N ARG A 144 44.34 -10.38 36.81
CA ARG A 144 44.59 -11.83 36.69
C ARG A 144 44.59 -12.28 35.23
N ASP A 145 45.69 -12.93 34.87
CA ASP A 145 45.95 -13.60 33.59
C ASP A 145 44.99 -14.77 33.32
N GLY A 146 44.64 -14.94 32.05
CA GLY A 146 43.95 -16.10 31.49
C GLY A 146 44.30 -16.20 30.00
N GLY A 147 45.27 -17.07 29.70
CA GLY A 147 45.97 -17.19 28.41
C GLY A 147 45.09 -17.36 27.17
N GLY A 148 45.60 -16.81 26.07
CA GLY A 148 44.91 -16.67 24.79
C GLY A 148 44.83 -17.93 23.95
N ALA A 149 43.84 -17.92 23.05
CA ALA A 149 43.90 -18.59 21.77
C ALA A 149 44.10 -17.51 20.72
N ALA A 150 45.18 -17.62 19.95
CA ALA A 150 45.59 -16.64 18.96
C ALA A 150 44.56 -16.55 17.84
N GLU A 151 43.81 -15.45 17.81
CA GLU A 151 43.09 -15.00 16.65
C GLU A 151 44.09 -14.60 15.57
N VAL A 152 43.87 -15.07 14.36
CA VAL A 152 44.58 -14.60 13.17
C VAL A 152 44.01 -13.22 12.84
N GLU A 153 44.58 -12.18 13.46
CA GLU A 153 44.31 -10.79 13.13
C GLU A 153 44.68 -10.53 11.66
N ASN A 154 43.67 -10.21 10.86
CA ASN A 154 43.84 -9.61 9.55
C ASN A 154 43.86 -8.08 9.78
N PRO A 155 45.00 -7.38 9.60
CA PRO A 155 45.13 -6.01 10.04
C PRO A 155 44.80 -5.07 8.88
N GLU A 156 43.53 -4.74 8.62
CA GLU A 156 43.18 -3.58 7.75
C GLU A 156 41.69 -3.15 7.73
N SER A 157 40.92 -3.34 8.82
CA SER A 157 39.63 -2.64 8.97
C SER A 157 39.33 -2.41 10.45
N PRO A 158 38.91 -1.19 10.87
CA PRO A 158 38.46 -0.97 12.23
C PRO A 158 37.26 -1.88 12.50
N ASN A 159 37.37 -2.76 13.50
CA ASN A 159 36.38 -3.81 13.77
C ASN A 159 35.10 -3.18 14.39
N ARG A 160 34.23 -2.63 13.54
CA ARG A 160 32.91 -2.10 13.94
C ARG A 160 32.01 -3.24 14.34
N GLU A 161 31.29 -3.09 15.45
CA GLU A 161 30.28 -4.06 15.83
C GLU A 161 29.11 -4.00 14.84
N VAL A 162 28.82 -5.13 14.19
CA VAL A 162 27.72 -5.27 13.23
C VAL A 162 26.65 -6.17 13.82
N ARG A 163 25.40 -5.75 13.77
CA ARG A 163 24.25 -6.54 14.22
C ARG A 163 23.20 -6.67 13.12
N TYR A 164 22.87 -7.89 12.76
CA TYR A 164 21.77 -8.17 11.83
C TYR A 164 20.47 -8.36 12.59
N VAL A 165 19.38 -7.83 12.02
CA VAL A 165 18.02 -7.85 12.60
C VAL A 165 17.09 -8.60 11.66
N GLY A 166 16.27 -9.47 12.24
CA GLY A 166 15.38 -10.33 11.47
C GLY A 166 14.15 -10.81 12.23
N ARG A 167 13.32 -11.59 11.54
CA ARG A 167 12.04 -12.11 12.08
C ARG A 167 12.23 -13.22 13.12
N LEU A 168 13.33 -13.97 13.01
CA LEU A 168 13.75 -15.02 13.92
C LEU A 168 15.16 -14.74 14.43
N GLY A 169 15.41 -15.06 15.70
CA GLY A 169 16.77 -15.15 16.20
C GLY A 169 17.46 -16.40 15.64
N VAL A 170 18.53 -16.22 14.87
CA VAL A 170 19.35 -17.32 14.34
C VAL A 170 20.74 -17.24 14.95
N ARG A 171 21.24 -18.39 15.37
CA ARG A 171 22.59 -18.56 15.92
C ARG A 171 23.30 -19.66 15.16
N ASP A 172 24.61 -19.55 15.05
CA ASP A 172 25.45 -20.60 14.51
C ASP A 172 25.72 -21.71 15.54
N ASP A 173 26.62 -22.64 15.17
CA ASP A 173 27.00 -23.78 16.00
C ASP A 173 27.77 -23.37 17.27
N ASP A 174 28.42 -22.20 17.27
CA ASP A 174 29.17 -21.63 18.40
C ASP A 174 28.27 -20.73 19.30
N TYR A 175 26.97 -20.67 19.00
CA TYR A 175 25.96 -19.85 19.67
C TYR A 175 26.12 -18.35 19.47
N GLU A 176 26.91 -17.92 18.48
CA GLU A 176 27.00 -16.51 18.11
C GLU A 176 25.72 -16.07 17.38
N PRO A 177 25.18 -14.88 17.70
CA PRO A 177 23.96 -14.38 17.07
C PRO A 177 24.23 -13.92 15.64
N LEU A 178 23.89 -14.75 14.65
CA LEU A 178 23.87 -14.35 13.25
C LEU A 178 22.74 -13.36 12.97
N VAL A 179 21.57 -13.56 13.59
CA VAL A 179 20.40 -12.70 13.44
C VAL A 179 19.76 -12.46 14.79
N ILE A 180 19.50 -11.20 15.12
CA ILE A 180 18.77 -10.80 16.32
C ILE A 180 17.28 -10.73 15.97
N ASP A 181 16.45 -11.43 16.74
CA ASP A 181 15.00 -11.29 16.64
C ASP A 181 14.62 -9.82 16.90
N TRP A 182 13.90 -9.20 15.97
CA TRP A 182 13.42 -7.81 16.05
C TRP A 182 12.67 -7.49 17.35
N ARG A 183 12.12 -8.51 17.99
CA ARG A 183 11.42 -8.43 19.28
C ARG A 183 12.36 -8.23 20.46
N ALA A 184 13.65 -8.54 20.30
CA ALA A 184 14.62 -8.47 21.38
C ALA A 184 15.01 -7.01 21.70
N PRO A 185 15.34 -6.69 22.97
CA PRO A 185 15.83 -5.36 23.35
C PRO A 185 17.09 -4.94 22.58
N ALA A 186 17.93 -5.89 22.17
CA ALA A 186 19.15 -5.62 21.40
C ALA A 186 18.86 -5.07 19.99
N ALA A 187 17.66 -5.31 19.43
CA ALA A 187 17.22 -4.75 18.15
C ALA A 187 16.52 -3.38 18.31
N ALA A 188 16.35 -2.87 19.54
CA ALA A 188 15.69 -1.58 19.78
C ALA A 188 16.25 -0.41 18.96
N PRO A 189 17.59 -0.27 18.79
CA PRO A 189 18.17 0.83 18.02
C PRO A 189 17.69 0.84 16.56
N PHE A 190 17.35 -0.31 15.97
CA PHE A 190 16.87 -0.36 14.60
C PHE A 190 15.63 0.51 14.37
N TYR A 191 14.72 0.55 15.36
CA TYR A 191 13.47 1.32 15.29
C TYR A 191 13.50 2.66 16.02
N ARG A 192 14.34 2.77 17.06
CA ARG A 192 14.37 3.95 17.93
C ARG A 192 15.50 4.92 17.60
N ALA A 193 16.55 4.46 16.95
CA ALA A 193 17.68 5.32 16.63
C ALA A 193 17.32 6.32 15.54
N THR A 194 17.70 7.55 15.80
CA THR A 194 17.54 8.71 14.91
C THR A 194 18.86 9.47 14.89
N PRO A 195 19.07 10.40 13.93
CA PRO A 195 20.33 11.14 13.89
C PRO A 195 20.58 12.02 15.14
N VAL A 196 19.52 12.37 15.86
CA VAL A 196 19.60 13.12 17.13
C VAL A 196 19.89 12.20 18.31
N GLN A 197 19.32 10.99 18.32
CA GLN A 197 19.57 9.96 19.33
C GLN A 197 20.01 8.65 18.65
N PRO A 198 21.28 8.55 18.24
CA PRO A 198 21.76 7.45 17.40
C PRO A 198 21.92 6.12 18.15
N HIS A 199 21.91 6.12 19.49
CA HIS A 199 22.12 4.91 20.31
C HIS A 199 23.41 4.14 19.96
N GLY A 200 24.47 4.88 19.58
CA GLY A 200 25.75 4.30 19.14
C GLY A 200 25.76 3.75 17.71
N VAL A 201 24.62 3.80 17.00
CA VAL A 201 24.52 3.35 15.61
C VAL A 201 25.01 4.44 14.68
N VAL A 202 25.90 4.09 13.76
CA VAL A 202 26.42 4.97 12.71
C VAL A 202 25.57 4.82 11.46
N ARG A 203 25.31 3.59 11.02
CA ARG A 203 24.52 3.28 9.84
C ARG A 203 23.46 2.23 10.16
N ARG A 204 22.24 2.50 9.70
CA ARG A 204 21.16 1.52 9.65
C ARG A 204 20.96 1.14 8.19
N ARG A 205 21.14 -0.13 7.86
CA ARG A 205 20.89 -0.69 6.53
C ARG A 205 19.60 -1.50 6.55
N VAL A 206 18.74 -1.26 5.58
CA VAL A 206 17.54 -2.06 5.31
C VAL A 206 17.83 -2.98 4.13
N LEU A 207 17.60 -4.28 4.31
CA LEU A 207 17.79 -5.31 3.28
C LEU A 207 16.43 -5.65 2.67
N ARG A 208 16.38 -5.67 1.34
CA ARG A 208 15.21 -6.13 0.58
C ARG A 208 15.52 -7.51 0.05
N SER A 209 14.72 -8.49 0.42
CA SER A 209 14.89 -9.87 -0.01
C SER A 209 13.60 -10.41 -0.61
N ARG A 210 13.72 -11.29 -1.62
CA ARG A 210 12.64 -12.11 -2.17
C ARG A 210 13.02 -13.57 -1.95
N GLY A 211 12.30 -14.25 -1.06
CA GLY A 211 12.79 -15.51 -0.48
C GLY A 211 14.18 -15.33 0.12
N GLU A 212 15.14 -16.13 -0.34
CA GLU A 212 16.54 -16.14 0.12
C GLU A 212 17.43 -15.13 -0.63
N GLN A 213 16.93 -14.48 -1.70
CA GLN A 213 17.73 -13.58 -2.54
C GLN A 213 17.59 -12.13 -2.09
N VAL A 214 18.72 -11.46 -1.85
CA VAL A 214 18.82 -10.01 -1.58
C VAL A 214 18.72 -9.26 -2.90
N ILE A 215 17.63 -8.52 -3.08
CA ILE A 215 17.31 -7.75 -4.29
C ILE A 215 17.66 -6.26 -4.17
N GLY A 216 18.10 -5.81 -2.99
CA GLY A 216 18.44 -4.41 -2.77
C GLY A 216 18.79 -4.08 -1.33
N VAL A 217 19.48 -2.96 -1.16
CA VAL A 217 19.84 -2.39 0.13
C VAL A 217 19.59 -0.88 0.13
N GLU A 218 19.27 -0.33 1.29
CA GLU A 218 19.07 1.11 1.50
C GLU A 218 19.66 1.50 2.85
N ASP A 219 20.46 2.57 2.88
CA ASP A 219 21.19 3.00 4.06
C ASP A 219 20.64 4.33 4.62
N ASP A 220 20.36 4.33 5.92
CA ASP A 220 20.09 5.50 6.73
C ASP A 220 21.34 5.86 7.54
N MET A 221 21.82 7.09 7.33
CA MET A 221 22.93 7.63 8.11
C MET A 221 22.43 8.25 9.40
N LEU A 222 22.90 7.72 10.54
CA LEU A 222 22.50 8.17 11.88
C LEU A 222 23.59 8.99 12.57
N ALA A 223 24.85 8.91 12.12
CA ALA A 223 25.90 9.83 12.58
C ALA A 223 25.93 11.12 11.74
N PRO A 224 26.34 12.27 12.33
CA PRO A 224 26.41 13.55 11.61
C PRO A 224 27.40 13.57 10.45
N GLN A 225 28.43 12.71 10.51
CA GLN A 225 29.43 12.55 9.47
C GLN A 225 29.54 11.07 9.11
N ALA A 226 29.57 10.79 7.81
CA ALA A 226 29.86 9.47 7.29
C ALA A 226 31.37 9.21 7.46
N PRO A 227 31.79 8.11 8.08
CA PRO A 227 33.18 7.68 8.05
C PRO A 227 33.65 7.47 6.59
N ASP A 228 34.89 7.83 6.30
CA ASP A 228 35.43 7.79 4.93
C ASP A 228 35.49 6.37 4.34
N ASP A 229 35.50 5.34 5.19
CA ASP A 229 35.52 3.93 4.84
C ASP A 229 34.12 3.30 4.67
N LEU A 230 33.05 4.05 4.97
CA LEU A 230 31.69 3.52 4.96
C LEU A 230 30.95 3.89 3.67
N VAL A 231 30.59 2.86 2.90
CA VAL A 231 29.72 3.00 1.72
C VAL A 231 28.28 3.26 2.20
N ILE A 232 27.64 4.31 1.66
CA ILE A 232 26.25 4.65 1.94
C ILE A 232 25.48 4.62 0.63
N LEU A 233 24.38 3.86 0.60
CA LEU A 233 23.54 3.63 -0.57
C LEU A 233 22.14 4.22 -0.38
N GLY A 234 21.50 4.68 -1.46
CA GLY A 234 20.14 5.22 -1.43
C GLY A 234 20.05 6.67 -0.91
N ASP A 235 18.93 7.01 -0.26
CA ASP A 235 18.63 8.37 0.22
C ASP A 235 19.66 8.90 1.24
N GLY A 236 20.23 8.02 2.07
CA GLY A 236 21.30 8.39 3.00
C GLY A 236 22.55 8.88 2.28
N ALA A 237 22.81 8.41 1.06
CA ALA A 237 23.96 8.84 0.25
C ALA A 237 23.84 10.32 -0.16
N LEU A 238 22.61 10.78 -0.41
CA LEU A 238 22.31 12.17 -0.78
C LEU A 238 22.57 13.12 0.39
N LEU A 239 22.08 12.78 1.59
CA LEU A 239 22.34 13.57 2.81
C LEU A 239 23.83 13.56 3.17
N ALA A 240 24.52 12.42 3.02
CA ALA A 240 25.96 12.31 3.22
C ALA A 240 26.78 13.11 2.19
N ALA A 241 26.30 13.20 0.94
CA ALA A 241 26.94 14.05 -0.08
C ALA A 241 26.80 15.55 0.27
N LEU A 242 25.64 15.97 0.79
CA LEU A 242 25.41 17.35 1.21
C LEU A 242 26.32 17.75 2.38
N THR A 243 26.54 16.88 3.36
CA THR A 243 27.43 17.14 4.52
C THR A 243 28.92 17.11 4.17
N ARG A 244 29.33 16.37 3.13
CA ARG A 244 30.71 16.35 2.60
C ARG A 244 31.11 17.64 1.89
N SER A 245 30.16 18.45 1.44
CA SER A 245 30.46 19.79 0.90
C SER A 245 31.09 20.66 2.00
N ARG A 246 32.30 21.19 1.77
CA ARG A 246 33.19 21.79 2.79
C ARG A 246 32.70 23.09 3.46
N THR A 247 31.40 23.41 3.41
CA THR A 247 30.83 24.64 3.98
C THR A 247 30.07 24.32 5.28
N GLY A 248 30.42 24.97 6.40
CA GLY A 248 29.76 24.74 7.70
C GLY A 248 28.23 24.93 7.66
N ARG A 249 27.76 25.86 6.81
CA ARG A 249 26.33 26.16 6.63
C ARG A 249 25.51 24.95 6.17
N MET A 250 26.04 24.08 5.31
CA MET A 250 25.26 22.92 4.83
C MET A 250 25.13 21.86 5.92
N ARG A 251 26.14 21.69 6.79
CA ARG A 251 26.04 20.77 7.93
C ARG A 251 24.97 21.23 8.92
N ASP A 252 24.91 22.53 9.21
CA ASP A 252 23.91 23.10 10.13
C ASP A 252 22.48 22.91 9.59
N ILE A 253 22.30 23.05 8.26
CA ILE A 253 21.01 22.79 7.60
C ILE A 253 20.62 21.32 7.72
N VAL A 254 21.52 20.37 7.43
CA VAL A 254 21.22 18.93 7.55
C VAL A 254 20.88 18.55 9.00
N ALA A 255 21.63 19.06 9.98
CA ALA A 255 21.34 18.83 11.39
C ALA A 255 19.95 19.38 11.79
N THR A 256 19.58 20.56 11.26
CA THR A 256 18.25 21.14 11.49
C THR A 256 17.14 20.30 10.85
N ILE A 257 17.33 19.83 9.61
CA ILE A 257 16.39 18.92 8.93
C ILE A 257 16.19 17.66 9.79
N GLN A 258 17.28 17.01 10.19
CA GLN A 258 17.23 15.78 10.98
C GLN A 258 16.57 15.98 12.35
N ALA A 259 16.80 17.13 13.00
CA ALA A 259 16.14 17.48 14.25
C ALA A 259 14.62 17.66 14.10
N HIS A 260 14.18 18.39 13.07
CA HIS A 260 12.75 18.55 12.78
C HIS A 260 12.08 17.22 12.42
N GLN A 261 12.77 16.35 11.69
CA GLN A 261 12.29 15.00 11.38
C GLN A 261 12.19 14.12 12.63
N ASP A 262 13.18 14.14 13.53
CA ASP A 262 13.16 13.39 14.80
C ASP A 262 11.97 13.78 15.68
N GLU A 263 11.68 15.08 15.79
CA GLU A 263 10.55 15.58 16.58
C GLU A 263 9.22 15.00 16.06
N ALA A 264 9.04 14.98 14.73
CA ALA A 264 7.87 14.39 14.10
C ALA A 264 7.78 12.86 14.27
N ILE A 265 8.91 12.14 14.16
CA ILE A 265 8.99 10.68 14.36
C ILE A 265 8.58 10.31 15.77
N ARG A 266 9.11 11.02 16.77
CA ARG A 266 8.96 10.68 18.19
C ARG A 266 7.77 11.33 18.87
N ALA A 267 7.03 12.18 18.15
CA ALA A 267 5.86 12.85 18.70
C ALA A 267 4.87 11.84 19.35
N PRO A 268 4.17 12.20 20.42
CA PRO A 268 3.31 11.29 21.16
C PRO A 268 2.33 10.52 20.28
N ALA A 269 2.10 9.25 20.62
CA ALA A 269 1.23 8.32 19.87
C ALA A 269 -0.26 8.65 19.97
N ARG A 270 -0.68 9.57 20.85
CA ARG A 270 -2.09 9.90 21.09
C ARG A 270 -2.50 11.11 20.26
N GLY A 271 -3.66 11.02 19.63
CA GLY A 271 -4.24 12.12 18.86
C GLY A 271 -3.93 12.04 17.38
N VAL A 272 -3.82 13.21 16.75
CA VAL A 272 -3.54 13.40 15.32
C VAL A 272 -2.23 14.13 15.15
N THR A 273 -1.28 13.49 14.47
CA THR A 273 -0.05 14.12 14.00
C THR A 273 -0.23 14.51 12.54
N LEU A 274 -0.14 15.81 12.24
CA LEU A 274 -0.12 16.33 10.87
C LEU A 274 1.33 16.58 10.47
N ILE A 275 1.78 16.00 9.36
CA ILE A 275 3.10 16.24 8.79
C ILE A 275 2.87 16.90 7.43
N THR A 276 3.19 18.18 7.36
CA THR A 276 2.99 19.01 6.16
C THR A 276 4.32 19.42 5.57
N GLY A 277 4.36 19.63 4.27
CA GLY A 277 5.53 20.16 3.60
C GLY A 277 5.50 19.89 2.10
N GLY A 278 6.24 20.68 1.35
CA GLY A 278 6.30 20.56 -0.09
C GLY A 278 6.97 19.25 -0.58
N PRO A 279 7.08 19.05 -1.90
CA PRO A 279 7.81 17.92 -2.47
C PRO A 279 9.29 17.94 -2.10
N GLY A 280 9.91 16.75 -2.04
CA GLY A 280 11.33 16.59 -1.79
C GLY A 280 11.81 16.87 -0.36
N THR A 281 10.88 17.03 0.59
CA THR A 281 11.15 17.28 2.02
C THR A 281 11.28 16.00 2.87
N GLY A 282 11.03 14.82 2.28
CA GLY A 282 11.11 13.53 2.99
C GLY A 282 9.90 13.17 3.87
N LYS A 283 8.78 13.91 3.75
CA LYS A 283 7.57 13.74 4.58
C LYS A 283 7.04 12.30 4.68
N THR A 284 7.03 11.57 3.56
CA THR A 284 6.59 10.17 3.51
C THR A 284 7.52 9.26 4.31
N VAL A 285 8.84 9.37 4.11
CA VAL A 285 9.84 8.58 4.84
C VAL A 285 9.72 8.83 6.34
N VAL A 286 9.55 10.09 6.75
CA VAL A 286 9.36 10.46 8.16
C VAL A 286 8.09 9.83 8.75
N ALA A 287 6.99 9.79 7.98
CA ALA A 287 5.76 9.15 8.41
C ALA A 287 5.90 7.63 8.57
N LEU A 288 6.65 6.98 7.67
CA LEU A 288 6.94 5.55 7.75
C LEU A 288 7.84 5.23 8.95
N HIS A 289 8.91 6.01 9.16
CA HIS A 289 9.76 5.89 10.35
C HIS A 289 8.97 6.12 11.64
N ARG A 290 8.01 7.06 11.63
CA ARG A 290 7.08 7.25 12.75
C ARG A 290 6.23 6.00 13.00
N ALA A 291 5.65 5.39 11.97
CA ALA A 291 4.86 4.16 12.13
C ALA A 291 5.70 3.03 12.73
N ALA A 292 6.93 2.85 12.24
CA ALA A 292 7.88 1.88 12.78
C ALA A 292 8.25 2.17 14.24
N TYR A 293 8.53 3.43 14.57
CA TYR A 293 8.81 3.88 15.94
C TYR A 293 7.63 3.58 16.87
N LEU A 294 6.39 3.85 16.45
CA LEU A 294 5.19 3.60 17.25
C LEU A 294 4.95 2.10 17.51
N LEU A 295 5.12 1.26 16.49
CA LEU A 295 5.04 -0.21 16.63
C LEU A 295 5.99 -0.73 17.71
N TYR A 296 7.20 -0.19 17.77
CA TYR A 296 8.19 -0.63 18.74
C TYR A 296 8.06 0.05 20.11
N ALA A 297 7.66 1.33 20.15
CA ALA A 297 7.51 2.08 21.39
C ALA A 297 6.31 1.59 22.23
N ASP A 298 5.19 1.25 21.60
CA ASP A 298 3.95 0.78 22.26
C ASP A 298 3.44 -0.54 21.66
N ARG A 299 4.33 -1.54 21.67
CA ARG A 299 4.15 -2.83 21.01
C ARG A 299 2.85 -3.54 21.36
N ARG A 300 2.47 -3.56 22.64
CA ARG A 300 1.24 -4.24 23.11
C ARG A 300 -0.02 -3.66 22.47
N ARG A 301 -0.05 -2.36 22.20
CA ARG A 301 -1.22 -1.70 21.62
C ARG A 301 -1.36 -1.98 20.13
N TYR A 302 -0.25 -1.97 19.40
CA TYR A 302 -0.27 -2.04 17.94
C TYR A 302 -0.15 -3.45 17.37
N GLU A 303 0.42 -4.42 18.10
CA GLU A 303 0.44 -5.83 17.64
C GLU A 303 -0.96 -6.42 17.48
N THR A 304 -1.89 -6.12 18.40
CA THR A 304 -3.28 -6.61 18.31
C THR A 304 -4.19 -5.63 17.57
N GLY A 305 -3.93 -4.33 17.70
CA GLY A 305 -4.79 -3.29 17.12
C GLY A 305 -4.47 -2.92 15.68
N GLY A 306 -3.31 -3.30 15.16
CA GLY A 306 -2.88 -3.04 13.79
C GLY A 306 -2.66 -1.56 13.44
N ILE A 307 -1.95 -1.34 12.34
CA ILE A 307 -1.72 -0.05 11.69
C ILE A 307 -2.23 -0.14 10.26
N LEU A 308 -3.15 0.75 9.90
CA LEU A 308 -3.58 0.92 8.51
C LEU A 308 -2.74 2.03 7.87
N VAL A 309 -2.04 1.71 6.79
CA VAL A 309 -1.36 2.70 5.95
C VAL A 309 -2.14 2.83 4.65
N VAL A 310 -2.65 4.04 4.40
CA VAL A 310 -3.43 4.37 3.21
C VAL A 310 -2.58 5.21 2.27
N GLY A 311 -2.40 4.71 1.05
CA GLY A 311 -1.66 5.38 -0.01
C GLY A 311 -2.52 5.69 -1.24
N PRO A 312 -2.02 6.58 -2.14
CA PRO A 312 -2.74 6.97 -3.35
C PRO A 312 -2.85 5.84 -4.38
N SER A 313 -1.86 4.95 -4.48
CA SER A 313 -1.80 3.92 -5.52
C SER A 313 -1.23 2.58 -5.01
N ALA A 314 -1.50 1.51 -5.77
CA ALA A 314 -0.92 0.20 -5.51
C ALA A 314 0.61 0.19 -5.71
N ALA A 315 1.12 0.96 -6.68
CA ALA A 315 2.57 1.11 -6.91
C ALA A 315 3.26 1.77 -5.72
N TYR A 316 2.64 2.80 -5.14
CA TYR A 316 3.09 3.44 -3.92
C TYR A 316 3.04 2.48 -2.71
N THR A 317 2.00 1.66 -2.61
CA THR A 317 1.91 0.63 -1.57
C THR A 317 3.07 -0.37 -1.66
N ALA A 318 3.38 -0.84 -2.88
CA ALA A 318 4.52 -1.71 -3.14
C ALA A 318 5.89 -1.02 -2.97
N TYR A 319 5.94 0.31 -2.97
CA TYR A 319 7.11 1.08 -2.57
C TYR A 319 7.25 1.14 -1.05
N ILE A 320 6.18 1.37 -0.30
CA ILE A 320 6.22 1.36 1.18
C ILE A 320 6.61 -0.01 1.74
N GLU A 321 6.16 -1.11 1.13
CA GLU A 321 6.59 -2.47 1.50
C GLU A 321 8.11 -2.62 1.54
N ARG A 322 8.84 -1.78 0.78
CA ARG A 322 10.30 -1.76 0.71
C ARG A 322 10.94 -1.04 1.91
N VAL A 323 10.24 -0.06 2.50
CA VAL A 323 10.75 0.84 3.56
C VAL A 323 10.29 0.40 4.96
N LEU A 324 9.10 -0.21 5.05
CA LEU A 324 8.63 -0.90 6.24
C LEU A 324 8.79 -2.40 6.01
N PRO A 325 9.99 -2.99 6.23
CA PRO A 325 10.13 -4.43 6.13
C PRO A 325 9.18 -5.08 7.14
N SER A 326 8.09 -5.65 6.64
CA SER A 326 7.19 -6.62 7.28
C SER A 326 7.31 -6.74 8.80
N LEU A 327 7.01 -5.64 9.50
CA LEU A 327 7.08 -5.57 10.96
C LEU A 327 5.91 -6.32 11.56
N GLY A 328 6.08 -7.64 11.68
CA GLY A 328 5.01 -8.55 12.07
C GLY A 328 3.91 -8.56 11.02
N GLU A 329 3.90 -9.58 10.16
CA GLU A 329 2.96 -9.78 9.02
C GLU A 329 1.48 -9.47 9.30
N GLU A 330 1.04 -9.48 10.56
CA GLU A 330 -0.35 -9.22 10.94
C GLU A 330 -0.61 -7.78 11.44
N SER A 331 0.42 -7.00 11.76
CA SER A 331 0.27 -5.73 12.47
C SER A 331 0.22 -4.49 11.57
N VAL A 332 0.65 -4.58 10.31
CA VAL A 332 0.57 -3.47 9.35
C VAL A 332 -0.23 -3.90 8.13
N THR A 333 -1.33 -3.20 7.85
CA THR A 333 -2.12 -3.38 6.63
C THR A 333 -1.87 -2.20 5.71
N LEU A 334 -1.26 -2.44 4.55
CA LEU A 334 -1.08 -1.42 3.52
C LEU A 334 -2.23 -1.53 2.51
N ARG A 335 -2.93 -0.42 2.25
CA ARG A 335 -4.06 -0.37 1.31
C ARG A 335 -3.98 0.85 0.41
N SER A 336 -4.23 0.65 -0.89
CA SER A 336 -4.61 1.76 -1.76
C SER A 336 -6.06 2.17 -1.46
N LEU A 337 -6.45 3.40 -1.77
CA LEU A 337 -7.85 3.84 -1.62
C LEU A 337 -8.85 2.95 -2.38
N GLY A 338 -8.45 2.43 -3.54
CA GLY A 338 -9.26 1.54 -4.36
C GLY A 338 -9.46 0.15 -3.75
N ASP A 339 -8.54 -0.28 -2.88
CA ASP A 339 -8.48 -1.62 -2.27
C ASP A 339 -8.89 -1.64 -0.79
N LEU A 340 -9.40 -0.53 -0.25
CA LEU A 340 -9.82 -0.45 1.17
C LEU A 340 -11.01 -1.35 1.52
N LEU A 341 -11.75 -1.83 0.51
CA LEU A 341 -12.76 -2.87 0.66
C LEU A 341 -12.22 -4.17 0.08
N ASP A 342 -12.11 -5.21 0.90
CA ASP A 342 -11.51 -6.52 0.54
C ASP A 342 -12.16 -7.20 -0.69
N VAL A 343 -13.37 -6.79 -1.07
CA VAL A 343 -14.14 -7.35 -2.20
C VAL A 343 -14.21 -6.48 -3.44
N ALA A 344 -13.52 -5.34 -3.43
CA ALA A 344 -13.45 -4.44 -4.56
C ALA A 344 -11.99 -4.01 -4.75
N THR A 345 -11.37 -4.48 -5.84
CA THR A 345 -10.11 -3.92 -6.34
C THR A 345 -10.48 -2.91 -7.41
N ALA A 346 -10.50 -1.64 -7.04
CA ALA A 346 -10.89 -0.56 -7.94
C ALA A 346 -9.66 0.12 -8.54
N GLY A 347 -9.37 -0.17 -9.81
CA GLY A 347 -8.27 0.46 -10.55
C GLY A 347 -8.72 1.54 -11.54
N ARG A 348 -10.01 1.58 -11.90
CA ARG A 348 -10.53 2.51 -12.90
C ARG A 348 -10.64 3.92 -12.32
N LEU A 349 -10.19 4.92 -13.08
CA LEU A 349 -10.43 6.33 -12.76
C LEU A 349 -11.68 6.82 -13.47
N ASP A 350 -12.52 7.57 -12.76
CA ASP A 350 -13.66 8.28 -13.36
C ASP A 350 -13.19 9.59 -14.00
N THR A 351 -14.01 10.14 -14.90
CA THR A 351 -13.78 11.51 -15.41
C THR A 351 -13.79 12.52 -14.26
N PRO A 352 -13.08 13.66 -14.38
CA PRO A 352 -13.04 14.71 -13.35
C PRO A 352 -14.41 15.08 -12.79
N GLN A 353 -15.39 15.26 -13.67
CA GLN A 353 -16.76 15.63 -13.31
C GLN A 353 -17.44 14.55 -12.45
N VAL A 354 -17.31 13.27 -12.82
CA VAL A 354 -17.92 12.17 -12.09
C VAL A 354 -17.20 11.92 -10.77
N ALA A 355 -15.87 11.97 -10.74
CA ALA A 355 -15.08 11.85 -9.53
C ALA A 355 -15.46 12.93 -8.49
N GLN A 356 -15.69 14.18 -8.93
CA GLN A 356 -16.18 15.25 -8.07
C GLN A 356 -17.59 14.96 -7.52
N ILE A 357 -18.51 14.48 -8.35
CA ILE A 357 -19.88 14.12 -7.93
C ILE A 357 -19.84 13.01 -6.86
N LYS A 358 -19.10 11.92 -7.13
CA LYS A 358 -18.98 10.77 -6.21
C LYS A 358 -18.20 11.11 -4.94
N GLY A 359 -17.19 11.96 -5.04
CA GLY A 359 -16.37 12.38 -3.89
C GLY A 359 -17.06 13.38 -2.96
N SER A 360 -18.03 14.15 -3.45
CA SER A 360 -18.74 15.18 -2.69
C SER A 360 -19.70 14.57 -1.65
N PRO A 361 -19.87 15.16 -0.45
CA PRO A 361 -20.84 14.69 0.54
C PRO A 361 -22.29 14.78 0.05
N THR A 362 -22.56 15.56 -1.01
CA THR A 362 -23.88 15.70 -1.64
C THR A 362 -24.43 14.37 -2.15
N ILE A 363 -23.56 13.48 -2.66
CA ILE A 363 -23.94 12.15 -3.18
C ILE A 363 -24.67 11.30 -2.13
N ARG A 364 -24.40 11.53 -0.84
CA ARG A 364 -25.02 10.79 0.26
C ARG A 364 -26.54 10.91 0.27
N ARG A 365 -27.10 12.01 -0.23
CA ARG A 365 -28.56 12.17 -0.37
C ARG A 365 -29.12 11.26 -1.46
N VAL A 366 -28.41 11.13 -2.58
CA VAL A 366 -28.73 10.21 -3.68
C VAL A 366 -28.65 8.76 -3.18
N LEU A 367 -27.53 8.38 -2.54
CA LEU A 367 -27.35 7.05 -1.95
C LEU A 367 -28.41 6.71 -0.89
N ALA A 368 -28.80 7.68 -0.06
CA ALA A 368 -29.84 7.50 0.95
C ALA A 368 -31.24 7.29 0.34
N ARG A 369 -31.49 7.83 -0.85
CA ARG A 369 -32.74 7.59 -1.61
C ARG A 369 -32.68 6.22 -2.28
N ALA A 370 -31.56 5.88 -2.93
CA ALA A 370 -31.35 4.58 -3.56
C ALA A 370 -31.47 3.42 -2.56
N ALA A 371 -30.82 3.50 -1.39
CA ALA A 371 -30.87 2.47 -0.34
C ALA A 371 -32.29 2.22 0.22
N ARG A 372 -33.23 3.16 0.02
CA ARG A 372 -34.63 3.05 0.45
C ARG A 372 -35.60 2.72 -0.67
N ASP A 373 -35.13 2.61 -1.92
CA ASP A 373 -35.98 2.25 -3.05
C ASP A 373 -36.26 0.74 -3.09
N VAL A 374 -37.21 0.36 -3.93
CA VAL A 374 -37.57 -1.04 -4.20
C VAL A 374 -36.54 -1.66 -5.16
N ILE A 375 -36.26 -2.96 -4.97
CA ILE A 375 -35.44 -3.75 -5.88
C ILE A 375 -35.99 -3.61 -7.32
N PRO A 376 -35.15 -3.34 -8.33
CA PRO A 376 -35.56 -3.37 -9.73
C PRO A 376 -36.29 -4.67 -10.09
N GLY A 377 -37.46 -4.54 -10.74
CA GLY A 377 -38.28 -5.69 -11.14
C GLY A 377 -39.06 -6.38 -10.02
N ALA A 378 -39.06 -5.85 -8.79
CA ALA A 378 -39.86 -6.41 -7.70
C ALA A 378 -41.37 -6.28 -7.95
N PRO A 379 -42.20 -7.18 -7.39
CA PRO A 379 -43.65 -7.09 -7.51
C PRO A 379 -44.19 -5.80 -6.86
N THR A 380 -45.22 -5.21 -7.47
CA THR A 380 -45.84 -3.94 -7.05
C THR A 380 -47.11 -4.12 -6.22
N GLU A 381 -47.58 -5.35 -6.07
CA GLU A 381 -48.75 -5.74 -5.27
C GLU A 381 -48.56 -7.14 -4.68
N LEU A 382 -49.14 -7.35 -3.49
CA LEU A 382 -49.28 -8.66 -2.86
C LEU A 382 -50.75 -9.08 -2.95
N ARG A 383 -50.99 -10.32 -3.38
CA ARG A 383 -52.31 -10.97 -3.38
C ARG A 383 -52.17 -12.33 -2.71
N ALA A 384 -52.93 -12.57 -1.65
CA ALA A 384 -52.93 -13.85 -0.93
C ALA A 384 -54.32 -14.14 -0.34
N MET A 385 -54.64 -15.41 -0.14
CA MET A 385 -55.89 -15.85 0.51
C MET A 385 -55.58 -16.38 1.90
N VAL A 386 -55.67 -15.53 2.92
CA VAL A 386 -55.29 -15.88 4.31
C VAL A 386 -56.54 -16.14 5.13
N GLN A 387 -56.66 -17.34 5.72
CA GLN A 387 -57.87 -17.79 6.45
C GLN A 387 -59.19 -17.57 5.67
N GLY A 388 -59.16 -17.76 4.35
CA GLY A 388 -60.31 -17.56 3.46
C GLY A 388 -60.71 -16.09 3.26
N ALA A 389 -59.86 -15.12 3.60
CA ALA A 389 -60.04 -13.71 3.30
C ALA A 389 -59.04 -13.25 2.23
N PRO A 390 -59.48 -12.48 1.21
CA PRO A 390 -58.59 -11.95 0.20
C PRO A 390 -57.78 -10.78 0.76
N VAL A 391 -56.47 -10.96 0.88
CA VAL A 391 -55.52 -9.88 1.18
C VAL A 391 -55.00 -9.33 -0.13
N HIS A 392 -55.09 -8.01 -0.31
CA HIS A 392 -54.59 -7.33 -1.50
C HIS A 392 -53.91 -6.02 -1.11
N LEU A 393 -52.59 -6.07 -0.90
CA LEU A 393 -51.77 -4.90 -0.60
C LEU A 393 -51.21 -4.32 -1.91
N ARG A 394 -51.55 -3.07 -2.22
CA ARG A 394 -51.10 -2.33 -3.41
C ARG A 394 -49.84 -1.51 -3.11
N ALA A 395 -49.22 -0.97 -4.15
CA ALA A 395 -48.01 -0.14 -4.07
C ALA A 395 -48.03 0.91 -2.93
N ARG A 396 -49.16 1.61 -2.73
CA ARG A 396 -49.28 2.62 -1.65
C ARG A 396 -49.13 2.02 -0.24
N GLU A 397 -49.66 0.82 0.00
CA GLU A 397 -49.56 0.15 1.30
C GLU A 397 -48.16 -0.42 1.52
N LEU A 398 -47.59 -1.01 0.46
CA LEU A 398 -46.20 -1.50 0.45
C LEU A 398 -45.19 -0.37 0.70
N ASP A 399 -45.38 0.80 0.07
CA ASP A 399 -44.54 1.98 0.28
C ASP A 399 -44.65 2.52 1.71
N ARG A 400 -45.86 2.51 2.30
CA ARG A 400 -46.07 2.89 3.71
C ARG A 400 -45.32 1.94 4.65
N ALA A 401 -45.46 0.62 4.44
CA ALA A 401 -44.75 -0.38 5.23
C ALA A 401 -43.22 -0.20 5.13
N ARG A 402 -42.70 -0.06 3.90
CA ARG A 402 -41.28 0.23 3.63
C ARG A 402 -40.81 1.48 4.35
N ALA A 403 -41.52 2.59 4.20
CA ALA A 403 -41.15 3.86 4.82
C ALA A 403 -41.21 3.79 6.36
N GLN A 404 -42.13 3.01 6.93
CA GLN A 404 -42.23 2.83 8.38
C GLN A 404 -41.05 1.99 8.92
N VAL A 405 -40.72 0.87 8.28
CA VAL A 405 -39.66 -0.04 8.75
C VAL A 405 -38.28 0.60 8.60
N LEU A 406 -38.00 1.25 7.46
CA LEU A 406 -36.70 1.89 7.18
C LEU A 406 -36.45 3.19 7.97
N ARG A 407 -37.38 3.62 8.84
CA ARG A 407 -37.13 4.69 9.82
C ARG A 407 -36.22 4.23 10.96
N HIS A 408 -36.30 2.96 11.34
CA HIS A 408 -35.66 2.45 12.55
C HIS A 408 -34.76 1.23 12.29
N HIS A 409 -34.86 0.60 11.12
CA HIS A 409 -34.08 -0.59 10.79
C HIS A 409 -33.38 -0.45 9.44
N THR A 410 -32.32 -1.24 9.26
CA THR A 410 -31.68 -1.43 7.95
C THR A 410 -32.43 -2.51 7.17
N ARG A 411 -32.37 -2.44 5.83
CA ARG A 411 -33.10 -3.37 4.94
C ARG A 411 -32.78 -4.84 5.27
N ASN A 412 -31.49 -5.17 5.33
CA ASN A 412 -31.04 -6.56 5.42
C ASN A 412 -31.28 -7.20 6.79
N THR A 413 -31.50 -6.41 7.84
CA THR A 413 -31.78 -6.90 9.20
C THR A 413 -33.25 -6.85 9.59
N SER A 414 -34.13 -6.34 8.71
CA SER A 414 -35.52 -6.01 9.04
C SER A 414 -36.57 -6.92 8.41
N ARG A 415 -36.20 -8.12 7.94
CA ARG A 415 -37.14 -9.05 7.30
C ARG A 415 -38.34 -9.37 8.21
N SER A 416 -38.10 -9.75 9.46
CA SER A 416 -39.17 -10.05 10.42
C SER A 416 -40.02 -8.82 10.76
N ALA A 417 -39.39 -7.65 10.92
CA ALA A 417 -40.11 -6.39 11.16
C ALA A 417 -40.98 -5.98 9.96
N MET A 418 -40.52 -6.25 8.74
CA MET A 418 -41.28 -6.01 7.52
C MET A 418 -42.48 -6.94 7.42
N LEU A 419 -42.28 -8.23 7.67
CA LEU A 419 -43.35 -9.22 7.67
C LEU A 419 -44.46 -8.83 8.67
N ALA A 420 -44.09 -8.48 9.90
CA ALA A 420 -45.04 -8.01 10.92
C ALA A 420 -45.76 -6.71 10.52
N ALA A 421 -45.09 -5.80 9.80
CA ALA A 421 -45.72 -4.58 9.28
C ALA A 421 -46.76 -4.88 8.18
N LEU A 422 -46.45 -5.80 7.27
CA LEU A 422 -47.39 -6.25 6.24
C LEU A 422 -48.58 -6.99 6.86
N ALA A 423 -48.36 -7.85 7.85
CA ALA A 423 -49.41 -8.57 8.57
C ALA A 423 -50.40 -7.60 9.23
N LYS A 424 -49.91 -6.52 9.86
CA LYS A 424 -50.74 -5.45 10.45
C LYS A 424 -51.58 -4.72 9.40
N LEU A 425 -51.03 -4.41 8.23
CA LEU A 425 -51.77 -3.78 7.13
C LEU A 425 -52.82 -4.72 6.55
N ALA A 426 -52.49 -6.00 6.37
CA ALA A 426 -53.41 -7.03 5.91
C ALA A 426 -54.59 -7.20 6.89
N TRP A 427 -54.33 -7.22 8.20
CA TRP A 427 -55.37 -7.28 9.21
C TRP A 427 -56.30 -6.06 9.18
N GLN A 428 -55.75 -4.85 9.01
CA GLN A 428 -56.55 -3.62 8.89
C GLN A 428 -57.46 -3.64 7.65
N GLN A 429 -57.04 -4.29 6.57
CA GLN A 429 -57.84 -4.47 5.36
C GLN A 429 -58.99 -5.46 5.56
N VAL A 430 -58.75 -6.58 6.24
CA VAL A 430 -59.72 -7.70 6.35
C VAL A 430 -60.68 -7.53 7.53
N ARG A 431 -60.25 -6.91 8.64
CA ARG A 431 -61.07 -6.72 9.86
C ARG A 431 -62.46 -6.11 9.60
N PRO A 432 -62.63 -5.07 8.76
CA PRO A 432 -63.94 -4.47 8.49
C PRO A 432 -64.94 -5.43 7.81
N GLU A 433 -64.45 -6.41 7.04
CA GLU A 433 -65.28 -7.35 6.27
C GLU A 433 -65.71 -8.59 7.07
N ARG A 434 -65.15 -8.80 8.28
CA ARG A 434 -65.54 -9.87 9.19
C ARG A 434 -65.78 -9.37 10.63
N PRO A 435 -66.93 -8.76 10.93
CA PRO A 435 -67.32 -8.51 12.31
C PRO A 435 -67.51 -9.85 13.06
N GLY A 436 -66.52 -10.23 13.87
CA GLY A 436 -66.49 -11.51 14.60
C GLY A 436 -65.45 -12.53 14.12
N ALA A 437 -64.58 -12.19 13.15
CA ALA A 437 -63.38 -12.99 12.88
C ALA A 437 -62.49 -13.06 14.14
N GLY A 438 -61.80 -14.18 14.31
CA GLY A 438 -60.98 -14.53 15.48
C GLY A 438 -59.89 -13.52 15.85
N ASP A 439 -59.01 -13.93 16.76
CA ASP A 439 -57.99 -13.03 17.31
C ASP A 439 -57.05 -12.50 16.21
N ALA A 440 -56.62 -11.24 16.35
CA ALA A 440 -55.64 -10.62 15.47
C ALA A 440 -54.31 -11.40 15.50
N GLU A 441 -53.97 -11.99 16.65
CA GLU A 441 -52.77 -12.82 16.80
C GLU A 441 -52.81 -14.06 15.90
N ASP A 442 -53.93 -14.78 15.85
CA ASP A 442 -54.11 -15.97 15.00
C ASP A 442 -53.99 -15.65 13.51
N PHE A 443 -54.60 -14.52 13.09
CA PHE A 443 -54.51 -14.07 11.70
C PHE A 443 -53.06 -13.70 11.33
N ILE A 444 -52.37 -12.96 12.21
CA ILE A 444 -50.98 -12.56 11.98
C ILE A 444 -50.10 -13.80 11.89
N ALA A 445 -50.18 -14.75 12.82
CA ALA A 445 -49.41 -15.99 12.76
C ALA A 445 -49.64 -16.76 11.44
N THR A 446 -50.91 -16.88 11.01
CA THR A 446 -51.24 -17.54 9.74
C THR A 446 -50.69 -16.77 8.53
N PHE A 447 -50.68 -15.44 8.58
CA PHE A 447 -50.10 -14.60 7.53
C PHE A 447 -48.58 -14.76 7.46
N GLU A 448 -47.91 -14.84 8.61
CA GLU A 448 -46.45 -14.96 8.72
C GLU A 448 -45.93 -16.29 8.16
N GLU A 449 -46.70 -17.37 8.28
CA GLU A 449 -46.37 -18.69 7.74
C GLU A 449 -46.89 -18.93 6.31
N HIS A 450 -47.53 -17.93 5.69
CA HIS A 450 -48.19 -18.12 4.39
C HIS A 450 -47.19 -18.13 3.23
N ARG A 451 -47.20 -19.21 2.43
CA ARG A 451 -46.27 -19.40 1.29
C ARG A 451 -46.27 -18.25 0.27
N ASP A 452 -47.45 -17.77 -0.17
CA ASP A 452 -47.50 -16.65 -1.13
C ASP A 452 -46.90 -15.35 -0.56
N VAL A 453 -46.96 -15.17 0.76
CA VAL A 453 -46.38 -14.01 1.46
C VAL A 453 -44.85 -14.16 1.52
N GLU A 454 -44.36 -15.36 1.81
CA GLU A 454 -42.94 -15.70 1.78
C GLU A 454 -42.34 -15.50 0.37
N ASP A 455 -42.96 -16.08 -0.66
CA ASP A 455 -42.54 -15.95 -2.06
C ASP A 455 -42.58 -14.48 -2.56
N PHE A 456 -43.50 -13.68 -2.03
CA PHE A 456 -43.54 -12.25 -2.29
C PHE A 456 -42.39 -11.52 -1.59
N LEU A 457 -42.15 -11.80 -0.31
CA LEU A 457 -41.07 -11.20 0.47
C LEU A 457 -39.68 -11.55 -0.08
N ASP A 458 -39.49 -12.75 -0.63
CA ASP A 458 -38.22 -13.13 -1.27
C ASP A 458 -37.93 -12.36 -2.55
N ARG A 459 -38.95 -11.87 -3.25
CA ARG A 459 -38.77 -11.02 -4.43
C ARG A 459 -38.74 -9.54 -4.09
N TRP A 460 -39.53 -9.11 -3.11
CA TRP A 460 -39.72 -7.70 -2.77
C TRP A 460 -38.75 -7.17 -1.69
N TRP A 461 -38.42 -8.01 -0.70
CA TRP A 461 -37.65 -7.68 0.50
C TRP A 461 -36.48 -8.64 0.78
N ARG A 462 -35.90 -9.29 -0.24
CA ARG A 462 -34.66 -10.06 -0.03
C ARG A 462 -33.52 -9.16 0.49
N PRO A 463 -32.52 -9.76 1.16
CA PRO A 463 -31.25 -9.12 1.39
C PRO A 463 -30.62 -8.64 0.07
N VAL A 464 -30.05 -7.44 0.10
CA VAL A 464 -29.42 -6.80 -1.07
C VAL A 464 -28.00 -6.42 -0.71
N ASP A 465 -27.06 -6.73 -1.59
CA ASP A 465 -25.67 -6.29 -1.44
C ASP A 465 -25.58 -4.76 -1.67
N PRO A 466 -24.87 -3.98 -0.84
CA PRO A 466 -24.61 -2.56 -1.07
C PRO A 466 -24.13 -2.23 -2.49
N ARG A 467 -23.30 -3.09 -3.10
CA ARG A 467 -22.84 -2.95 -4.49
C ARG A 467 -23.98 -3.06 -5.48
N GLU A 468 -24.94 -3.95 -5.23
CA GLU A 468 -26.14 -4.08 -6.06
C GLU A 468 -26.97 -2.78 -6.04
N VAL A 469 -27.12 -2.14 -4.87
CA VAL A 469 -27.81 -0.84 -4.76
C VAL A 469 -27.09 0.23 -5.57
N LEU A 470 -25.75 0.23 -5.56
CA LEU A 470 -24.97 1.17 -6.37
C LEU A 470 -25.22 0.97 -7.87
N LEU A 471 -25.30 -0.29 -8.33
CA LEU A 471 -25.62 -0.61 -9.73
C LEU A 471 -27.03 -0.18 -10.16
N TRP A 472 -27.96 0.06 -9.24
CA TRP A 472 -29.27 0.64 -9.60
C TRP A 472 -29.17 2.04 -10.19
N LEU A 473 -28.03 2.72 -9.98
CA LEU A 473 -27.76 4.02 -10.58
C LEU A 473 -27.41 3.95 -12.07
N ALA A 474 -27.19 2.75 -12.63
CA ALA A 474 -27.03 2.59 -14.08
C ALA A 474 -28.31 2.92 -14.86
N ASP A 475 -29.48 2.76 -14.22
CA ASP A 475 -30.79 3.18 -14.73
C ASP A 475 -30.93 4.70 -14.61
N ALA A 476 -30.95 5.38 -15.76
CA ALA A 476 -31.03 6.83 -15.82
C ALA A 476 -32.30 7.37 -15.16
N GLU A 477 -33.47 6.73 -15.32
CA GLU A 477 -34.71 7.22 -14.73
C GLU A 477 -34.67 7.17 -13.20
N ARG A 478 -34.11 6.08 -12.65
CA ARG A 478 -33.87 5.96 -11.20
C ARG A 478 -32.89 7.01 -10.71
N THR A 479 -31.76 7.17 -11.39
CA THR A 479 -30.73 8.14 -11.01
C THR A 479 -31.26 9.57 -11.02
N HIS A 480 -31.99 9.98 -12.05
CA HIS A 480 -32.63 11.30 -12.10
C HIS A 480 -33.62 11.49 -10.94
N ARG A 481 -34.42 10.47 -10.60
CA ARG A 481 -35.35 10.52 -9.47
C ARG A 481 -34.63 10.67 -8.13
N TYR A 482 -33.54 9.92 -7.92
CA TYR A 482 -32.73 10.03 -6.71
C TYR A 482 -31.94 11.34 -6.65
N ALA A 483 -31.55 11.90 -7.80
CA ALA A 483 -30.82 13.15 -7.94
C ALA A 483 -31.70 14.40 -7.84
N ALA A 484 -33.02 14.28 -7.97
CA ALA A 484 -33.95 15.40 -8.00
C ALA A 484 -33.77 16.39 -6.82
N GLY A 485 -33.45 17.65 -7.12
CA GLY A 485 -33.17 18.70 -6.13
C GLY A 485 -31.84 18.53 -5.37
N VAL A 486 -30.93 17.68 -5.87
CA VAL A 486 -29.62 17.40 -5.29
C VAL A 486 -28.52 17.59 -6.33
N LEU A 487 -28.67 17.01 -7.53
CA LEU A 487 -27.76 17.18 -8.66
C LEU A 487 -28.53 17.75 -9.86
N GLY A 488 -27.82 18.47 -10.73
CA GLY A 488 -28.36 18.87 -12.04
C GLY A 488 -28.51 17.66 -12.98
N GLU A 489 -29.31 17.81 -14.04
CA GLU A 489 -29.62 16.75 -15.01
C GLU A 489 -28.34 16.16 -15.64
N ALA A 490 -27.45 17.01 -16.14
CA ALA A 490 -26.17 16.57 -16.72
C ALA A 490 -25.28 15.81 -15.72
N ALA A 491 -25.30 16.18 -14.43
CA ALA A 491 -24.55 15.50 -13.39
C ALA A 491 -25.18 14.14 -13.02
N ALA A 492 -26.51 14.05 -13.01
CA ALA A 492 -27.23 12.80 -12.83
C ALA A 492 -26.95 11.82 -13.98
N GLU A 493 -26.96 12.30 -15.22
CA GLU A 493 -26.64 11.48 -16.39
C GLU A 493 -25.18 11.03 -16.40
N ALA A 494 -24.23 11.91 -16.06
CA ALA A 494 -22.82 11.54 -15.94
C ALA A 494 -22.58 10.45 -14.87
N LEU A 495 -23.28 10.54 -13.73
CA LEU A 495 -23.25 9.51 -12.70
C LEU A 495 -23.81 8.17 -13.20
N ALA A 496 -24.94 8.20 -13.92
CA ALA A 496 -25.54 7.00 -14.50
C ALA A 496 -24.64 6.36 -15.57
N ALA A 497 -24.01 7.18 -16.42
CA ALA A 497 -23.07 6.74 -17.45
C ALA A 497 -21.86 6.01 -16.85
N SER A 498 -21.28 6.52 -15.75
CA SER A 498 -20.18 5.86 -15.05
C SER A 498 -20.56 4.49 -14.47
N MET A 499 -21.83 4.32 -14.05
CA MET A 499 -22.34 3.04 -13.55
C MET A 499 -22.61 2.04 -14.68
N ARG A 500 -23.11 2.50 -15.83
CA ARG A 500 -23.18 1.68 -17.04
C ARG A 500 -21.79 1.24 -17.50
N GLU A 501 -20.79 2.10 -17.38
CA GLU A 501 -19.40 1.78 -17.67
C GLU A 501 -18.84 0.71 -16.72
N ALA A 502 -19.23 0.72 -15.45
CA ALA A 502 -18.90 -0.37 -14.51
C ALA A 502 -19.49 -1.70 -14.97
N LEU A 503 -20.77 -1.72 -15.34
CA LEU A 503 -21.44 -2.91 -15.89
C LEU A 503 -20.86 -3.36 -17.24
N ARG A 504 -20.34 -2.44 -18.05
CA ARG A 504 -19.71 -2.77 -19.34
C ARG A 504 -18.34 -3.42 -19.15
N THR A 505 -17.56 -2.95 -18.17
CA THR A 505 -16.18 -3.37 -17.96
C THR A 505 -16.03 -4.47 -16.91
N GLY A 506 -17.02 -4.65 -16.03
CA GLY A 506 -16.92 -5.52 -14.86
C GLY A 506 -15.97 -4.97 -13.79
N THR A 507 -15.65 -3.67 -13.82
CA THR A 507 -14.68 -3.04 -12.90
C THR A 507 -15.28 -1.85 -12.16
N TRP A 508 -14.89 -1.69 -10.89
CA TRP A 508 -15.25 -0.54 -10.05
C TRP A 508 -14.28 0.61 -10.27
N SER A 509 -14.76 1.85 -10.16
CA SER A 509 -13.87 3.01 -10.05
C SER A 509 -13.39 3.21 -8.61
N VAL A 510 -12.25 3.88 -8.44
CA VAL A 510 -11.68 4.21 -7.12
C VAL A 510 -12.70 4.97 -6.24
N ALA A 511 -13.52 5.82 -6.84
CA ALA A 511 -14.54 6.58 -6.13
C ALA A 511 -15.74 5.71 -5.70
N ASP A 512 -16.02 4.61 -6.40
CA ASP A 512 -17.12 3.70 -6.07
C ASP A 512 -16.90 2.98 -4.74
N THR A 513 -15.65 2.67 -4.39
CA THR A 513 -15.28 2.04 -3.11
C THR A 513 -15.82 2.85 -1.93
N ALA A 514 -15.71 4.18 -1.97
CA ALA A 514 -16.24 5.05 -0.91
C ALA A 514 -17.77 5.11 -0.86
N LEU A 515 -18.45 4.95 -2.01
CA LEU A 515 -19.91 4.90 -2.08
C LEU A 515 -20.46 3.58 -1.57
N ILE A 516 -19.82 2.45 -1.94
CA ILE A 516 -20.14 1.11 -1.44
C ILE A 516 -20.01 1.11 0.09
N ASP A 517 -18.90 1.63 0.62
CA ASP A 517 -18.64 1.72 2.06
C ASP A 517 -19.67 2.63 2.79
N ASP A 518 -20.19 3.69 2.16
CA ASP A 518 -21.28 4.51 2.73
C ASP A 518 -22.67 3.84 2.61
N LEU A 519 -22.89 2.97 1.61
CA LEU A 519 -24.12 2.19 1.45
C LEU A 519 -24.20 1.03 2.44
N SER A 520 -23.09 0.38 2.78
CA SER A 520 -23.02 -0.76 3.70
C SER A 520 -23.79 -0.55 5.02
N PRO A 521 -23.56 0.52 5.81
CA PRO A 521 -24.33 0.74 7.03
C PRO A 521 -25.79 1.16 6.79
N ARG A 522 -26.16 1.61 5.58
CA ARG A 522 -27.54 2.02 5.25
C ARG A 522 -28.41 0.83 4.89
N VAL A 523 -27.87 -0.08 4.10
CA VAL A 523 -28.55 -1.29 3.66
C VAL A 523 -28.46 -2.39 4.74
N GLY A 524 -27.36 -2.40 5.49
CA GLY A 524 -26.96 -3.48 6.39
C GLY A 524 -26.15 -4.53 5.63
N LEU A 525 -25.29 -5.29 6.32
CA LEU A 525 -24.59 -6.41 5.71
C LEU A 525 -25.58 -7.54 5.37
N VAL A 526 -25.29 -8.28 4.31
CA VAL A 526 -26.09 -9.46 3.96
C VAL A 526 -25.86 -10.52 5.06
N PRO A 527 -26.91 -11.00 5.75
CA PRO A 527 -26.75 -12.00 6.80
C PRO A 527 -26.13 -13.27 6.25
N GLU A 528 -25.20 -13.87 7.00
CA GLU A 528 -24.78 -15.22 6.71
C GLU A 528 -25.94 -16.18 7.00
N VAL A 529 -26.39 -16.87 5.95
CA VAL A 529 -27.24 -18.04 6.15
C VAL A 529 -26.32 -19.12 6.73
N LYS A 530 -26.29 -19.23 8.05
CA LYS A 530 -25.79 -20.43 8.72
C LYS A 530 -26.70 -21.56 8.28
N ARG A 531 -26.35 -22.24 7.19
CA ARG A 531 -26.88 -23.58 6.95
C ARG A 531 -26.46 -24.36 8.18
N GLU A 532 -27.43 -24.83 8.97
CA GLU A 532 -27.16 -25.91 9.91
C GLU A 532 -26.59 -27.04 9.06
N ARG A 533 -25.24 -27.13 9.07
CA ARG A 533 -24.54 -28.22 8.41
C ARG A 533 -25.02 -29.45 9.16
N GLY A 534 -25.89 -30.24 8.52
CA GLY A 534 -26.31 -31.51 9.07
C GLY A 534 -25.06 -32.30 9.42
N PHE A 535 -25.04 -32.91 10.61
CA PHE A 535 -23.92 -33.68 11.16
C PHE A 535 -23.34 -34.73 10.16
N TYR A 536 -24.12 -35.11 9.15
CA TYR A 536 -23.78 -36.07 8.09
C TYR A 536 -23.10 -35.47 6.84
N GLN A 537 -22.87 -34.16 6.75
CA GLN A 537 -22.19 -33.52 5.60
C GLN A 537 -20.70 -33.28 5.81
N VAL A 538 -20.12 -33.75 6.93
CA VAL A 538 -18.70 -33.57 7.25
C VAL A 538 -17.81 -34.56 6.50
N GLU A 539 -18.23 -35.82 6.30
CA GLU A 539 -17.35 -36.83 5.70
C GLU A 539 -17.18 -36.70 4.17
N GLU A 540 -18.17 -36.19 3.44
CA GLU A 540 -18.13 -36.22 1.96
C GLU A 540 -17.38 -35.04 1.32
N LEU A 541 -17.08 -34.00 2.10
CA LEU A 541 -16.37 -32.79 1.64
C LEU A 541 -14.89 -32.76 2.02
N ASP A 542 -14.48 -33.51 3.05
CA ASP A 542 -13.06 -33.66 3.41
C ASP A 542 -12.33 -34.53 2.35
N ASP A 543 -12.95 -35.58 1.82
CA ASP A 543 -12.37 -36.45 0.76
C ASP A 543 -12.17 -35.72 -0.59
N VAL A 544 -13.03 -34.76 -0.93
CA VAL A 544 -12.94 -33.97 -2.17
C VAL A 544 -11.89 -32.86 -2.05
N LEU A 545 -11.71 -32.32 -0.84
CA LEU A 545 -10.68 -31.31 -0.57
C LEU A 545 -9.29 -31.95 -0.56
N GLU A 546 -9.11 -33.13 0.04
CA GLU A 546 -7.82 -33.86 0.00
C GLU A 546 -7.42 -34.28 -1.42
N SER A 547 -8.37 -34.73 -2.25
CA SER A 547 -8.07 -35.11 -3.64
C SER A 547 -7.74 -33.91 -4.56
N ALA A 548 -8.25 -32.72 -4.25
CA ALA A 548 -7.91 -31.49 -4.99
C ALA A 548 -6.53 -30.93 -4.59
N VAL A 549 -6.11 -31.11 -3.34
CA VAL A 549 -4.79 -30.68 -2.84
C VAL A 549 -3.67 -31.57 -3.37
N ALA A 550 -3.94 -32.85 -3.67
CA ALA A 550 -2.94 -33.77 -4.21
C ALA A 550 -2.56 -33.54 -5.70
N ALA A 551 -3.34 -32.77 -6.47
CA ALA A 551 -3.18 -32.65 -7.93
C ALA A 551 -2.64 -31.30 -8.44
N GLY A 552 -2.21 -30.37 -7.58
CA GLY A 552 -1.68 -29.09 -8.04
C GLY A 552 -0.76 -28.40 -7.04
N GLN A 553 0.53 -28.34 -7.38
CA GLN A 553 1.54 -27.54 -6.69
C GLN A 553 1.16 -26.06 -6.68
N LEU A 554 0.58 -25.58 -5.58
CA LEU A 554 0.70 -24.19 -5.13
C LEU A 554 0.66 -24.18 -3.60
N ARG A 555 1.81 -23.89 -2.98
CA ARG A 555 1.87 -23.45 -1.58
C ARG A 555 1.10 -22.14 -1.49
N ALA A 556 -0.18 -22.20 -1.10
CA ALA A 556 -0.96 -21.02 -0.78
C ALA A 556 -0.52 -20.52 0.60
N GLN A 557 0.19 -19.39 0.63
CA GLN A 557 0.21 -18.51 1.79
C GLN A 557 -1.22 -18.31 2.28
N GLU A 558 -1.41 -18.30 3.60
CA GLU A 558 -2.65 -17.85 4.25
C GLU A 558 -2.83 -16.32 4.07
N GLU A 559 -2.70 -15.80 2.85
CA GLU A 559 -3.30 -14.54 2.47
C GLU A 559 -4.81 -14.75 2.45
N ARG A 560 -5.57 -13.85 3.07
CA ARG A 560 -7.04 -13.92 3.09
C ARG A 560 -7.56 -14.24 1.67
N PRO A 561 -8.33 -15.34 1.49
CA PRO A 561 -8.55 -16.02 0.20
C PRO A 561 -9.24 -15.20 -0.92
N GLY A 562 -9.52 -13.90 -0.72
CA GLY A 562 -10.09 -13.01 -1.72
C GLY A 562 -9.08 -12.35 -2.67
N HIS A 563 -7.82 -12.14 -2.26
CA HIS A 563 -6.92 -11.21 -2.97
C HIS A 563 -6.19 -11.84 -4.17
N ALA A 564 -5.66 -13.06 -4.02
CA ALA A 564 -4.94 -13.73 -5.10
C ALA A 564 -5.87 -14.10 -6.29
N ALA A 565 -7.10 -14.51 -6.00
CA ALA A 565 -8.07 -14.95 -7.01
C ALA A 565 -8.55 -13.81 -7.94
N LEU A 566 -8.64 -12.56 -7.43
CA LEU A 566 -9.07 -11.42 -8.23
C LEU A 566 -7.96 -10.90 -9.14
N ARG A 567 -6.70 -10.84 -8.67
CA ARG A 567 -5.56 -10.41 -9.49
C ARG A 567 -5.23 -11.39 -10.61
N LEU A 568 -5.35 -12.70 -10.36
CA LEU A 568 -5.08 -13.74 -11.37
C LEU A 568 -6.16 -13.83 -12.47
N ARG A 569 -7.34 -13.23 -12.29
CA ARG A 569 -8.40 -13.14 -13.33
C ARG A 569 -8.30 -11.91 -14.23
N GLY A 570 -7.33 -11.02 -14.01
CA GLY A 570 -7.16 -9.81 -14.81
C GLY A 570 -6.50 -10.08 -16.16
N THR A 571 -7.28 -10.08 -17.24
CA THR A 571 -6.88 -9.59 -18.60
C THR A 571 -8.02 -9.69 -19.62
N ARG A 572 -9.07 -10.49 -19.38
CA ARG A 572 -10.18 -10.63 -20.32
C ARG A 572 -11.36 -9.74 -19.94
N ALA A 573 -11.80 -8.90 -20.88
CA ALA A 573 -13.04 -8.15 -20.75
C ALA A 573 -14.25 -9.12 -20.65
N PRO A 574 -15.27 -8.82 -19.83
CA PRO A 574 -16.45 -9.66 -19.73
C PRO A 574 -17.14 -9.79 -21.10
N VAL A 575 -17.69 -10.96 -21.39
CA VAL A 575 -18.35 -11.26 -22.67
C VAL A 575 -19.72 -10.60 -22.74
N ASP A 576 -20.40 -10.47 -21.61
CA ASP A 576 -21.70 -9.79 -21.49
C ASP A 576 -21.88 -9.08 -20.13
N GLU A 577 -22.99 -8.35 -20.00
CA GLU A 577 -23.35 -7.60 -18.79
C GLU A 577 -23.61 -8.51 -17.57
N ARG A 578 -24.05 -9.75 -17.80
CA ARG A 578 -24.32 -10.70 -16.71
C ARG A 578 -23.01 -11.14 -16.06
N GLU A 579 -22.03 -11.54 -16.86
CA GLU A 579 -20.69 -11.89 -16.39
C GLU A 579 -20.04 -10.69 -15.67
N ALA A 580 -20.15 -9.50 -16.24
CA ALA A 580 -19.64 -8.28 -15.61
C ALA A 580 -20.28 -8.03 -14.23
N ARG A 581 -21.59 -8.22 -14.12
CA ARG A 581 -22.31 -8.11 -12.84
C ARG A 581 -21.87 -9.17 -11.83
N GLU A 582 -21.66 -10.41 -12.27
CA GLU A 582 -21.15 -11.49 -11.42
C GLU A 582 -19.74 -11.17 -10.89
N LEU A 583 -18.87 -10.58 -11.70
CA LEU A 583 -17.55 -10.10 -11.28
C LEU A 583 -17.63 -8.98 -10.24
N LEU A 584 -18.46 -7.96 -10.50
CA LEU A 584 -18.63 -6.81 -9.60
C LEU A 584 -19.19 -7.19 -8.23
N LEU A 585 -20.00 -8.25 -8.17
CA LEU A 585 -20.65 -8.75 -6.96
C LEU A 585 -19.91 -9.94 -6.33
N HIS A 586 -18.74 -10.33 -6.86
CA HIS A 586 -17.96 -11.43 -6.32
C HIS A 586 -17.45 -11.14 -4.90
N GLY A 587 -17.40 -12.16 -4.04
CA GLY A 587 -17.02 -12.01 -2.62
C GLY A 587 -18.13 -11.42 -1.74
N ARG A 588 -17.87 -11.30 -0.44
CA ARG A 588 -18.82 -10.78 0.56
C ARG A 588 -18.25 -9.60 1.32
N ILE A 589 -19.02 -8.52 1.42
CA ILE A 589 -18.62 -7.34 2.20
C ILE A 589 -18.67 -7.70 3.68
N GLU A 590 -17.54 -7.55 4.35
CA GLU A 590 -17.41 -7.71 5.79
C GLU A 590 -17.55 -6.37 6.54
N ALA A 591 -17.65 -6.45 7.86
CA ALA A 591 -17.57 -5.25 8.68
C ALA A 591 -16.18 -4.62 8.54
N PRO A 592 -16.08 -3.28 8.50
CA PRO A 592 -14.79 -2.62 8.39
C PRO A 592 -13.93 -2.98 9.61
N ALA A 593 -12.67 -3.36 9.35
CA ALA A 593 -11.69 -3.56 10.42
C ALA A 593 -11.45 -2.25 11.17
N GLU A 594 -11.25 -2.36 12.48
CA GLU A 594 -10.82 -1.23 13.33
C GLU A 594 -9.30 -1.30 13.52
N TYR A 595 -8.65 -0.15 13.47
CA TYR A 595 -7.19 -0.03 13.62
C TYR A 595 -6.81 0.82 14.82
N ALA A 596 -5.67 0.51 15.45
CA ALA A 596 -5.11 1.31 16.55
C ALA A 596 -4.36 2.56 16.05
N HIS A 597 -3.82 2.51 14.83
CA HIS A 597 -3.22 3.64 14.14
C HIS A 597 -3.67 3.69 12.67
N VAL A 598 -3.89 4.90 12.15
CA VAL A 598 -4.13 5.13 10.73
C VAL A 598 -3.12 6.16 10.23
N LEU A 599 -2.28 5.74 9.28
CA LEU A 599 -1.40 6.59 8.50
C LEU A 599 -2.06 6.86 7.15
N VAL A 600 -2.24 8.14 6.80
CA VAL A 600 -2.73 8.55 5.49
C VAL A 600 -1.65 9.40 4.83
N ASP A 601 -1.07 8.91 3.74
CA ASP A 601 -0.18 9.71 2.89
C ASP A 601 -0.95 10.33 1.72
N GLU A 602 -0.41 11.42 1.18
CA GLU A 602 -1.04 12.24 0.14
C GLU A 602 -2.48 12.64 0.51
N ALA A 603 -2.67 12.98 1.80
CA ALA A 603 -3.95 13.23 2.44
C ALA A 603 -4.81 14.31 1.76
N GLN A 604 -4.16 15.22 1.02
CA GLN A 604 -4.80 16.28 0.25
C GLN A 604 -5.61 15.79 -0.96
N ASP A 605 -5.38 14.55 -1.41
CA ASP A 605 -6.14 13.97 -2.53
C ASP A 605 -7.46 13.34 -2.13
N LEU A 606 -7.61 13.03 -0.84
CA LEU A 606 -8.78 12.32 -0.37
C LEU A 606 -10.00 13.23 -0.51
N SER A 607 -10.95 12.76 -1.32
CA SER A 607 -12.28 13.35 -1.39
C SER A 607 -13.00 13.26 -0.04
N PRO A 608 -14.01 14.10 0.21
CA PRO A 608 -14.84 14.02 1.42
C PRO A 608 -15.41 12.62 1.69
N MET A 609 -15.85 11.91 0.65
CA MET A 609 -16.38 10.54 0.80
C MET A 609 -15.30 9.52 1.16
N GLN A 610 -14.07 9.67 0.64
CA GLN A 610 -12.94 8.82 1.02
C GLN A 610 -12.51 9.08 2.48
N TRP A 611 -12.46 10.35 2.92
CA TRP A 611 -12.22 10.67 4.34
C TRP A 611 -13.23 10.01 5.27
N ARG A 612 -14.50 9.93 4.88
CA ARG A 612 -15.53 9.23 5.66
C ARG A 612 -15.30 7.72 5.71
N MET A 613 -14.86 7.12 4.61
CA MET A 613 -14.51 5.71 4.54
C MET A 613 -13.32 5.36 5.44
N VAL A 614 -12.25 6.16 5.39
CA VAL A 614 -11.08 6.00 6.26
C VAL A 614 -11.45 6.27 7.72
N GLY A 615 -12.26 7.31 8.00
CA GLY A 615 -12.75 7.63 9.34
C GLY A 615 -13.55 6.52 10.02
N ARG A 616 -14.26 5.67 9.24
CA ARG A 616 -14.96 4.49 9.79
C ARG A 616 -14.00 3.41 10.32
N ARG A 617 -12.80 3.32 9.75
CA ARG A 617 -11.73 2.37 10.15
C ARG A 617 -10.85 2.93 11.28
N GLY A 618 -10.79 4.26 11.40
CA GLY A 618 -9.97 4.97 12.38
C GLY A 618 -10.71 5.59 13.56
N ARG A 619 -11.92 5.13 13.90
CA ARG A 619 -12.78 5.77 14.93
C ARG A 619 -12.11 5.92 16.29
N TRP A 620 -11.29 4.95 16.67
CA TRP A 620 -10.54 4.92 17.93
C TRP A 620 -9.02 5.00 17.71
N ALA A 621 -8.61 5.22 16.46
CA ALA A 621 -7.23 5.22 16.06
C ALA A 621 -6.53 6.50 16.48
N SER A 622 -5.23 6.38 16.68
CA SER A 622 -4.31 7.50 16.54
C SER A 622 -4.03 7.75 15.05
N TRP A 623 -3.65 8.97 14.68
CA TRP A 623 -3.52 9.35 13.27
C TRP A 623 -2.15 9.95 12.96
N THR A 624 -1.58 9.57 11.83
CA THR A 624 -0.47 10.27 11.17
C THR A 624 -0.96 10.65 9.78
N VAL A 625 -1.07 11.95 9.50
CA VAL A 625 -1.63 12.43 8.24
C VAL A 625 -0.60 13.30 7.56
N VAL A 626 -0.23 12.90 6.35
CA VAL A 626 0.88 13.45 5.58
C VAL A 626 0.34 14.03 4.30
N GLY A 627 0.79 15.22 3.94
CA GLY A 627 0.34 15.83 2.71
C GLY A 627 0.94 17.19 2.40
N ASP A 628 0.66 17.63 1.19
CA ASP A 628 1.05 18.93 0.65
C ASP A 628 -0.17 19.60 0.03
N ALA A 629 -0.61 20.71 0.62
CA ALA A 629 -1.79 21.43 0.15
C ALA A 629 -1.65 21.94 -1.30
N ALA A 630 -0.43 22.29 -1.74
CA ALA A 630 -0.16 22.75 -3.11
C ALA A 630 -0.33 21.62 -4.14
N GLN A 631 -0.23 20.36 -3.72
CA GLN A 631 -0.38 19.16 -4.55
C GLN A 631 -1.78 18.52 -4.48
N ALA A 632 -2.79 19.25 -4.00
CA ALA A 632 -4.15 18.75 -3.87
C ALA A 632 -4.81 18.53 -5.24
N SER A 633 -5.22 17.29 -5.53
CA SER A 633 -6.02 16.97 -6.71
C SER A 633 -7.52 17.26 -6.52
N TRP A 634 -8.00 17.31 -5.28
CA TRP A 634 -9.41 17.62 -5.01
C TRP A 634 -9.70 19.13 -5.17
N PRO A 635 -10.71 19.52 -5.98
CA PRO A 635 -10.93 20.93 -6.33
C PRO A 635 -11.56 21.76 -5.20
N LEU A 636 -12.26 21.13 -4.24
CA LEU A 636 -13.00 21.81 -3.17
C LEU A 636 -12.38 21.51 -1.80
N GLU A 637 -11.23 22.12 -1.53
CA GLU A 637 -10.40 21.86 -0.35
C GLU A 637 -11.17 21.97 0.98
N GLN A 638 -12.05 22.96 1.12
CA GLN A 638 -12.84 23.15 2.34
C GLN A 638 -13.76 21.96 2.67
N GLU A 639 -14.33 21.30 1.65
CA GLU A 639 -15.14 20.09 1.87
C GLU A 639 -14.29 18.94 2.37
N ALA A 640 -13.09 18.76 1.82
CA ALA A 640 -12.16 17.71 2.22
C ALA A 640 -11.65 17.95 3.66
N ILE A 641 -11.29 19.19 4.00
CA ILE A 641 -10.91 19.59 5.36
C ILE A 641 -12.04 19.31 6.35
N ALA A 642 -13.28 19.67 6.04
CA ALA A 642 -14.42 19.42 6.92
C ALA A 642 -14.66 17.91 7.15
N ALA A 643 -14.53 17.09 6.10
CA ALA A 643 -14.67 15.64 6.21
C ALA A 643 -13.53 14.99 7.00
N ARG A 644 -12.29 15.44 6.78
CA ARG A 644 -11.11 15.05 7.56
C ARG A 644 -11.27 15.37 9.03
N ASP A 645 -11.68 16.60 9.35
CA ASP A 645 -11.89 17.05 10.72
C ASP A 645 -13.02 16.26 11.40
N GLN A 646 -14.05 15.85 10.65
CA GLN A 646 -15.08 14.93 11.13
C GLN A 646 -14.50 13.53 11.42
N ALA A 647 -13.59 13.02 10.60
CA ALA A 647 -12.91 11.74 10.83
C ALA A 647 -12.03 11.77 12.09
N PHE A 648 -11.32 12.88 12.32
CA PHE A 648 -10.50 13.08 13.52
C PHE A 648 -11.31 13.29 14.80
N GLY A 649 -12.58 13.69 14.69
CA GLY A 649 -13.43 13.95 15.85
C GLY A 649 -12.82 14.97 16.81
N ARG A 650 -12.63 14.58 18.07
CA ARG A 650 -12.12 15.45 19.16
C ARG A 650 -10.68 15.14 19.56
N HIS A 651 -9.96 14.37 18.75
CA HIS A 651 -8.58 14.03 19.06
C HIS A 651 -7.68 15.28 19.08
N PRO A 652 -6.76 15.42 20.05
CA PRO A 652 -5.81 16.52 20.08
C PRO A 652 -4.94 16.48 18.82
N ARG A 653 -4.56 17.65 18.31
CA ARG A 653 -3.83 17.79 17.05
C ARG A 653 -2.47 18.41 17.33
N GLN A 654 -1.44 17.87 16.70
CA GLN A 654 -0.09 18.43 16.65
C GLN A 654 0.35 18.47 15.20
N ALA A 655 1.08 19.52 14.80
CA ALA A 655 1.46 19.74 13.42
C ALA A 655 2.96 19.98 13.34
N PHE A 656 3.60 19.31 12.38
CA PHE A 656 4.99 19.47 12.01
C PHE A 656 5.03 19.92 10.56
N HIS A 657 5.84 20.93 10.27
CA HIS A 657 5.97 21.51 8.94
C HIS A 657 7.42 21.37 8.47
N MET A 658 7.61 20.79 7.29
CA MET A 658 8.92 20.57 6.66
C MET A 658 9.10 21.56 5.53
N ASP A 659 10.10 22.42 5.66
CA ASP A 659 10.34 23.58 4.82
C ASP A 659 11.52 23.43 3.86
N THR A 660 12.30 22.34 3.97
CA THR A 660 13.57 22.19 3.25
C THR A 660 13.54 21.03 2.27
N ASN A 661 13.67 21.33 0.98
CA ASN A 661 13.73 20.34 -0.10
C ASN A 661 15.19 19.98 -0.39
N TYR A 662 15.54 18.71 -0.17
CA TYR A 662 16.88 18.19 -0.45
C TYR A 662 16.90 17.21 -1.64
N ARG A 663 15.74 16.79 -2.16
CA ARG A 663 15.63 15.82 -3.26
C ARG A 663 15.69 16.45 -4.64
N ASN A 664 14.87 17.46 -4.92
CA ASN A 664 14.85 18.08 -6.25
C ASN A 664 15.96 19.12 -6.40
N ALA A 665 16.48 19.27 -7.62
CA ALA A 665 17.34 20.39 -7.95
C ALA A 665 16.59 21.73 -7.84
N ARG A 666 17.26 22.75 -7.30
CA ARG A 666 16.74 24.09 -7.13
C ARG A 666 16.22 24.68 -8.45
N GLU A 667 16.91 24.46 -9.55
CA GLU A 667 16.55 25.01 -10.85
C GLU A 667 15.22 24.47 -11.38
N ILE A 668 14.99 23.16 -11.17
CA ILE A 668 13.72 22.48 -11.48
C ILE A 668 12.61 23.01 -10.58
N PHE A 669 12.91 23.15 -9.28
CA PHE A 669 11.91 23.54 -8.32
C PHE A 669 11.48 24.99 -8.45
N GLU A 670 12.40 25.91 -8.78
CA GLU A 670 12.09 27.29 -9.13
C GLU A 670 11.13 27.36 -10.33
N HIS A 671 11.38 26.58 -11.39
CA HIS A 671 10.49 26.52 -12.56
C HIS A 671 9.08 26.01 -12.18
N ALA A 672 8.98 24.97 -11.37
CA ALA A 672 7.69 24.47 -10.89
C ALA A 672 6.98 25.50 -9.97
N ALA A 673 7.72 26.21 -9.12
CA ALA A 673 7.21 27.24 -8.24
C ALA A 673 6.60 28.41 -9.02
N ASP A 674 7.23 28.81 -10.13
CA ASP A 674 6.70 29.87 -11.01
C ASP A 674 5.33 29.49 -11.60
N VAL A 675 5.16 28.22 -11.99
CA VAL A 675 3.88 27.72 -12.54
C VAL A 675 2.76 27.74 -11.50
N ILE A 676 3.02 27.23 -10.29
CA ILE A 676 1.96 27.11 -9.27
C ILE A 676 1.57 28.47 -8.67
N ARG A 677 2.51 29.40 -8.52
CA ARG A 677 2.26 30.74 -7.95
C ARG A 677 1.27 31.58 -8.76
N VAL A 678 1.13 31.31 -10.06
CA VAL A 678 0.09 31.95 -10.89
C VAL A 678 -1.31 31.60 -10.39
N THR A 679 -1.51 30.37 -9.94
CA THR A 679 -2.82 29.87 -9.49
C THR A 679 -2.99 30.00 -7.98
N MET A 680 -1.92 29.80 -7.21
CA MET A 680 -1.89 29.86 -5.75
C MET A 680 -0.69 30.73 -5.31
N PRO A 681 -0.88 32.05 -5.20
CA PRO A 681 0.20 32.98 -4.83
C PRO A 681 0.84 32.66 -3.48
N ASP A 682 0.03 32.18 -2.53
CA ASP A 682 0.44 31.79 -1.18
C ASP A 682 0.80 30.30 -1.07
N ALA A 683 1.21 29.65 -2.17
CA ALA A 683 1.63 28.26 -2.14
C ALA A 683 2.82 28.05 -1.19
N ASP A 684 2.74 26.98 -0.41
CA ASP A 684 3.77 26.58 0.54
C ASP A 684 4.94 25.91 -0.19
N ILE A 685 5.93 26.73 -0.59
CA ILE A 685 7.07 26.31 -1.42
C ILE A 685 8.32 26.13 -0.53
N PRO A 686 8.85 24.89 -0.38
CA PRO A 686 10.04 24.63 0.40
C PRO A 686 11.31 25.23 -0.24
N GLN A 687 12.32 25.47 0.59
CA GLN A 687 13.64 25.94 0.18
C GLN A 687 14.46 24.77 -0.37
N ALA A 688 14.76 24.80 -1.68
CA ALA A 688 15.61 23.81 -2.31
C ALA A 688 17.09 24.11 -2.04
N VAL A 689 17.79 23.16 -1.41
CA VAL A 689 19.21 23.33 -0.99
C VAL A 689 20.20 22.68 -1.95
N ARG A 690 19.72 21.87 -2.90
CA ARG A 690 20.54 21.18 -3.89
C ARG A 690 20.57 21.96 -5.20
N GLU A 691 21.76 22.20 -5.74
CA GLU A 691 21.94 22.89 -7.02
C GLU A 691 22.63 21.95 -8.03
N THR A 692 22.19 22.00 -9.28
CA THR A 692 22.78 21.21 -10.37
C THR A 692 23.52 22.06 -11.39
N GLY A 693 23.25 23.37 -11.40
CA GLY A 693 23.74 24.32 -12.40
C GLY A 693 23.03 24.20 -13.75
N VAL A 694 22.07 23.28 -13.92
CA VAL A 694 21.39 23.02 -15.20
C VAL A 694 19.94 23.46 -15.12
N ARG A 695 19.53 24.39 -15.98
CA ARG A 695 18.14 24.88 -16.05
C ARG A 695 17.25 23.89 -16.82
N PRO A 696 15.95 23.76 -16.45
CA PRO A 696 14.99 23.01 -17.25
C PRO A 696 14.91 23.53 -18.69
N VAL A 697 14.75 22.60 -19.62
CA VAL A 697 14.56 22.92 -21.04
C VAL A 697 13.06 23.04 -21.31
N ASP A 698 12.55 24.24 -21.57
CA ASP A 698 11.15 24.46 -22.01
C ASP A 698 11.17 24.94 -23.48
N ARG A 699 10.60 24.14 -24.39
CA ARG A 699 10.62 24.41 -25.83
C ARG A 699 9.23 24.26 -26.45
N GLN A 700 8.91 25.19 -27.35
CA GLN A 700 7.77 25.05 -28.26
C GLN A 700 8.16 24.21 -29.48
N VAL A 701 7.28 23.30 -29.88
CA VAL A 701 7.49 22.38 -30.99
C VAL A 701 6.25 22.34 -31.88
N ALA A 702 6.39 22.17 -33.19
CA ALA A 702 5.20 21.99 -34.03
C ALA A 702 4.51 20.67 -33.66
N ALA A 703 3.19 20.67 -33.51
CA ALA A 703 2.44 19.47 -33.10
C ALA A 703 2.74 18.22 -33.95
N ALA A 704 2.98 18.40 -35.26
CA ALA A 704 3.35 17.31 -36.17
C ALA A 704 4.75 16.73 -35.96
N GLN A 705 5.66 17.50 -35.34
CA GLN A 705 7.06 17.11 -35.07
C GLN A 705 7.26 16.56 -33.66
N LEU A 706 6.24 16.62 -32.79
CA LEU A 706 6.32 16.20 -31.39
C LEU A 706 6.91 14.79 -31.21
N PRO A 707 6.55 13.75 -31.99
CA PRO A 707 7.15 12.42 -31.83
C PRO A 707 8.66 12.38 -32.12
N GLN A 708 9.11 13.16 -33.11
CA GLN A 708 10.53 13.24 -33.48
C GLN A 708 11.32 13.99 -32.40
N GLU A 709 10.79 15.12 -31.93
CA GLU A 709 11.41 15.92 -30.85
C GLU A 709 11.43 15.16 -29.53
N LEU A 710 10.39 14.38 -29.23
CA LEU A 710 10.37 13.47 -28.08
C LEU A 710 11.49 12.44 -28.16
N GLY A 711 11.68 11.79 -29.32
CA GLY A 711 12.78 10.84 -29.51
C GLY A 711 14.15 11.48 -29.30
N ALA A 712 14.36 12.70 -29.78
CA ALA A 712 15.59 13.46 -29.56
C ALA A 712 15.79 13.84 -28.09
N ALA A 713 14.73 14.28 -27.41
CA ALA A 713 14.76 14.61 -25.98
C ALA A 713 15.07 13.38 -25.11
N ILE A 714 14.48 12.21 -25.42
CA ILE A 714 14.78 10.95 -24.74
C ILE A 714 16.27 10.60 -24.89
N ALA A 715 16.80 10.65 -26.12
CA ALA A 715 18.21 10.33 -26.37
C ALA A 715 19.17 11.28 -25.64
N GLN A 716 18.83 12.58 -25.58
CA GLN A 716 19.61 13.56 -24.85
C GLN A 716 19.60 13.28 -23.35
N VAL A 717 18.42 13.11 -22.76
CA VAL A 717 18.26 12.90 -21.31
C VAL A 717 18.91 11.60 -20.85
N LEU A 718 18.79 10.51 -21.62
CA LEU A 718 19.47 9.24 -21.33
C LEU A 718 21.00 9.34 -21.34
N GLY A 719 21.57 10.32 -22.06
CA GLY A 719 22.99 10.62 -22.02
C GLY A 719 23.41 11.50 -20.84
N GLU A 720 22.46 12.12 -20.13
CA GLU A 720 22.71 13.03 -19.01
C GLU A 720 22.46 12.41 -17.63
N VAL A 721 21.66 11.33 -17.57
CA VAL A 721 21.35 10.59 -16.34
C VAL A 721 21.48 9.09 -16.56
N ASP A 722 21.86 8.34 -15.52
CA ASP A 722 21.94 6.87 -15.54
C ASP A 722 20.69 6.17 -14.97
N GLY A 723 19.81 6.92 -14.34
CA GLY A 723 18.59 6.40 -13.70
C GLY A 723 17.35 6.37 -14.60
N ASN A 724 16.17 6.40 -13.97
CA ASN A 724 14.88 6.24 -14.64
C ASN A 724 14.39 7.57 -15.24
N VAL A 725 13.78 7.48 -16.42
CA VAL A 725 13.24 8.62 -17.17
C VAL A 725 11.74 8.42 -17.38
N ALA A 726 10.94 9.38 -16.93
CA ALA A 726 9.50 9.38 -17.18
C ALA A 726 9.15 10.32 -18.34
N VAL A 727 8.41 9.81 -19.32
CA VAL A 727 7.71 10.61 -20.33
C VAL A 727 6.28 10.81 -19.86
N VAL A 728 5.96 12.02 -19.42
CA VAL A 728 4.64 12.36 -18.89
C VAL A 728 3.79 12.93 -20.01
N ALA A 729 2.76 12.19 -20.42
CA ALA A 729 1.96 12.52 -21.59
C ALA A 729 0.45 12.54 -21.28
N PRO A 730 -0.28 13.61 -21.66
CA PRO A 730 -1.74 13.61 -21.58
C PRO A 730 -2.36 12.64 -22.58
N ALA A 731 -3.65 12.32 -22.42
CA ALA A 731 -4.32 11.25 -23.17
C ALA A 731 -4.19 11.42 -24.69
N ARG A 732 -4.22 12.67 -25.17
CA ARG A 732 -4.03 13.03 -26.58
C ARG A 732 -2.70 12.52 -27.17
N TRP A 733 -1.63 12.51 -26.38
CA TRP A 733 -0.27 12.18 -26.82
C TRP A 733 0.23 10.83 -26.31
N ALA A 734 -0.52 10.18 -25.42
CA ALA A 734 -0.13 8.92 -24.77
C ALA A 734 0.22 7.81 -25.78
N GLU A 735 -0.61 7.60 -26.81
CA GLU A 735 -0.35 6.58 -27.83
C GLU A 735 0.91 6.89 -28.64
N SER A 736 1.09 8.14 -29.08
CA SER A 736 2.28 8.56 -29.81
C SER A 736 3.55 8.43 -28.96
N ALA A 737 3.49 8.83 -27.68
CA ALA A 737 4.61 8.67 -26.75
C ALA A 737 4.94 7.18 -26.54
N ALA A 738 3.93 6.33 -26.36
CA ALA A 738 4.11 4.89 -26.21
C ALA A 738 4.73 4.23 -27.45
N GLN A 739 4.39 4.69 -28.66
CA GLN A 739 5.01 4.23 -29.90
C GLN A 739 6.51 4.62 -29.96
N VAL A 740 6.86 5.85 -29.59
CA VAL A 740 8.26 6.31 -29.56
C VAL A 740 9.08 5.53 -28.54
N VAL A 741 8.55 5.36 -27.31
CA VAL A 741 9.22 4.59 -26.25
C VAL A 741 9.29 3.10 -26.60
N GLY A 742 8.25 2.54 -27.23
CA GLY A 742 8.22 1.15 -27.68
C GLY A 742 9.26 0.81 -28.75
N ALA A 743 9.72 1.81 -29.51
CA ALA A 743 10.78 1.70 -30.51
C ALA A 743 12.20 1.71 -29.91
N LEU A 744 12.36 1.99 -28.61
CA LEU A 744 13.66 1.94 -27.93
C LEU A 744 14.18 0.50 -27.83
N THR A 745 15.50 0.36 -27.96
CA THR A 745 16.23 -0.91 -27.92
C THR A 745 17.34 -0.87 -26.86
N GLY A 746 17.83 -2.05 -26.45
CA GLY A 746 18.90 -2.17 -25.45
C GLY A 746 18.48 -1.69 -24.05
N GLU A 747 19.44 -1.15 -23.30
CA GLU A 747 19.25 -0.68 -21.92
C GLU A 747 18.21 0.45 -21.79
N ALA A 748 18.02 1.26 -22.83
CA ALA A 748 17.03 2.33 -22.86
C ALA A 748 15.58 1.84 -22.67
N ARG A 749 15.26 0.62 -23.13
CA ARG A 749 13.90 0.05 -23.05
C ARG A 749 13.44 -0.21 -21.61
N GLY A 750 14.38 -0.45 -20.69
CA GLY A 750 14.08 -0.70 -19.28
C GLY A 750 14.11 0.57 -18.42
N ARG A 751 14.62 1.68 -18.95
CA ARG A 751 14.87 2.93 -18.21
C ARG A 751 13.87 4.04 -18.51
N VAL A 752 13.15 3.95 -19.62
CA VAL A 752 12.16 4.96 -20.05
C VAL A 752 10.76 4.38 -19.96
N GLU A 753 9.87 5.07 -19.27
CA GLU A 753 8.44 4.73 -19.21
C GLU A 753 7.54 5.90 -19.59
N VAL A 754 6.40 5.58 -20.22
CA VAL A 754 5.35 6.57 -20.48
C VAL A 754 4.33 6.48 -19.36
N VAL A 755 4.05 7.62 -18.75
CA VAL A 755 3.19 7.71 -17.56
C VAL A 755 2.16 8.80 -17.79
N ASP A 756 0.91 8.55 -17.40
CA ASP A 756 -0.10 9.61 -17.37
C ASP A 756 0.18 10.59 -16.20
N PRO A 757 -0.26 11.86 -16.29
CA PRO A 757 0.04 12.87 -15.29
C PRO A 757 -0.32 12.47 -13.85
N LEU A 758 -1.43 11.76 -13.64
CA LEU A 758 -1.93 11.39 -12.32
C LEU A 758 -1.14 10.22 -11.73
N SER A 759 -0.70 9.27 -12.56
CA SER A 759 0.10 8.11 -12.12
C SER A 759 1.53 8.47 -11.73
N THR A 760 2.02 9.66 -12.09
CA THR A 760 3.34 10.13 -11.62
C THR A 760 3.38 10.38 -10.10
N LYS A 761 2.22 10.54 -9.47
CA LYS A 761 2.13 10.93 -8.06
C LYS A 761 2.65 9.83 -7.13
N GLY A 762 3.47 10.23 -6.16
CA GLY A 762 4.10 9.32 -5.20
C GLY A 762 5.32 8.57 -5.75
N LEU A 763 5.74 8.87 -6.99
CA LEU A 763 6.96 8.37 -7.61
C LEU A 763 7.96 9.52 -7.80
N GLU A 764 9.24 9.21 -7.97
CA GLU A 764 10.31 10.15 -8.30
C GLU A 764 11.17 9.57 -9.42
N TYR A 765 11.62 10.44 -10.33
CA TYR A 765 12.41 10.05 -11.49
C TYR A 765 13.67 10.90 -11.56
N ASP A 766 14.77 10.30 -12.03
CA ASP A 766 16.02 11.03 -12.25
C ASP A 766 15.84 12.13 -13.28
N ALA A 767 15.03 11.85 -14.32
CA ALA A 767 14.64 12.84 -15.29
C ALA A 767 13.19 12.71 -15.75
N THR A 768 12.59 13.82 -16.16
CA THR A 768 11.24 13.84 -16.74
C THR A 768 11.19 14.60 -18.05
N ILE A 769 10.39 14.09 -18.99
CA ILE A 769 10.01 14.78 -20.22
C ILE A 769 8.49 15.00 -20.18
N VAL A 770 8.06 16.25 -20.03
CA VAL A 770 6.65 16.63 -19.92
C VAL A 770 6.12 17.09 -21.27
N LEU A 771 5.09 16.41 -21.77
CA LEU A 771 4.44 16.74 -23.04
C LEU A 771 3.18 17.56 -22.81
N ASP A 772 3.01 18.62 -23.59
CA ASP A 772 1.80 19.43 -23.64
C ASP A 772 1.22 19.81 -22.27
N PRO A 773 1.92 20.64 -21.48
CA PRO A 773 1.47 21.09 -20.16
C PRO A 773 0.07 21.70 -20.16
N ASP A 774 -0.32 22.36 -21.25
CA ASP A 774 -1.60 23.05 -21.36
C ASP A 774 -2.75 22.03 -21.49
N GLU A 775 -2.56 20.96 -22.27
CA GLU A 775 -3.51 19.84 -22.32
C GLU A 775 -3.58 19.08 -20.98
N ILE A 776 -2.44 18.88 -20.28
CA ILE A 776 -2.43 18.28 -18.94
C ILE A 776 -3.33 19.07 -17.99
N VAL A 777 -3.26 20.40 -18.02
CA VAL A 777 -4.12 21.27 -17.20
C VAL A 777 -5.58 21.17 -17.62
N ALA A 778 -5.87 21.04 -18.91
CA ALA A 778 -7.23 20.97 -19.42
C ALA A 778 -7.94 19.64 -19.08
N GLU A 779 -7.24 18.51 -19.15
CA GLU A 779 -7.84 17.18 -18.91
C GLU A 779 -7.89 16.80 -17.42
N SER A 780 -7.05 17.41 -16.57
CA SER A 780 -6.87 17.02 -15.17
C SER A 780 -7.87 17.67 -14.20
N PRO A 781 -8.44 16.92 -13.23
CA PRO A 781 -9.39 17.47 -12.24
C PRO A 781 -8.79 18.55 -11.33
N GLY A 782 -7.47 18.53 -11.10
CA GLY A 782 -6.73 19.52 -10.31
C GLY A 782 -6.07 20.62 -11.14
N GLY A 783 -6.25 20.62 -12.47
CA GLY A 783 -5.72 21.63 -13.38
C GLY A 783 -4.24 21.96 -13.14
N PRO A 784 -3.87 23.24 -12.90
CA PRO A 784 -2.47 23.66 -12.68
C PRO A 784 -1.75 22.95 -11.53
N ARG A 785 -2.48 22.44 -10.52
CA ARG A 785 -1.89 21.70 -9.40
C ARG A 785 -1.34 20.35 -9.84
N VAL A 786 -1.99 19.69 -10.82
CA VAL A 786 -1.48 18.43 -11.39
C VAL A 786 -0.21 18.69 -12.18
N LEU A 787 -0.16 19.78 -12.95
CA LEU A 787 1.08 20.18 -13.61
C LEU A 787 2.21 20.46 -12.60
N TYR A 788 1.92 21.12 -11.48
CA TYR A 788 2.91 21.29 -10.40
C TYR A 788 3.39 19.95 -9.82
N VAL A 789 2.50 18.98 -9.61
CA VAL A 789 2.88 17.62 -9.21
C VAL A 789 3.83 16.99 -10.22
N VAL A 790 3.49 17.04 -11.51
CA VAL A 790 4.29 16.48 -12.61
C VAL A 790 5.69 17.10 -12.67
N LEU A 791 5.78 18.44 -12.62
CA LEU A 791 7.07 19.14 -12.67
C LEU A 791 7.94 18.83 -11.44
N THR A 792 7.34 18.50 -10.29
CA THR A 792 8.09 18.22 -9.06
C THR A 792 8.57 16.77 -8.93
N ARG A 793 8.33 15.93 -9.96
CA ARG A 793 8.80 14.53 -9.98
C ARG A 793 10.24 14.35 -10.45
N ALA A 794 10.80 15.35 -11.13
CA ALA A 794 12.17 15.29 -11.61
C ALA A 794 13.18 15.60 -10.51
N ALA A 795 14.13 14.70 -10.30
CA ALA A 795 15.25 14.94 -9.41
C ALA A 795 16.34 15.77 -10.09
N HIS A 796 16.85 15.35 -11.26
CA HIS A 796 18.09 15.90 -11.85
C HIS A 796 17.91 16.64 -13.17
N ARG A 797 17.04 16.17 -14.08
CA ARG A 797 16.84 16.77 -15.41
C ARG A 797 15.37 16.90 -15.77
N MET A 798 15.03 17.97 -16.49
CA MET A 798 13.66 18.20 -16.94
C MET A 798 13.64 18.83 -18.33
N HIS A 799 12.83 18.23 -19.20
CA HIS A 799 12.46 18.77 -20.50
C HIS A 799 10.94 18.95 -20.56
N VAL A 800 10.48 20.08 -21.10
CA VAL A 800 9.08 20.40 -21.34
C VAL A 800 8.90 20.70 -22.82
N LEU A 801 8.02 19.94 -23.49
CA LEU A 801 7.72 20.08 -24.92
C LEU A 801 6.29 20.59 -25.09
N ARG A 802 6.14 21.83 -25.59
CA ARG A 802 4.86 22.51 -25.79
C ARG A 802 4.46 22.48 -27.27
N PRO A 803 3.48 21.68 -27.69
CA PRO A 803 3.01 21.72 -29.07
C PRO A 803 2.31 23.05 -29.36
N VAL A 804 2.71 23.73 -30.45
CA VAL A 804 2.10 24.98 -30.94
C VAL A 804 1.46 24.84 -32.30
#